data_AF-A0A3C0XZ27-F1
#
_entry.id   AF-A0A3C0XZ27-F1
#
_cell.length_a   1.000
_cell.length_b   1.000
_cell.length_c   1.000
_cell.angle_alpha   90.00
_cell.angle_beta   90.00
_cell.angle_gamma   90.00
#
_symmetry.space_group_name_H-M   'P 1'
#
loop_
_entity.id
_entity.type
_entity.pdbx_description
1 polymer ?
#
loop_
_entity_poly.entity_id
_entity_poly.type
_entity_poly.pdbx_seq_one_letter_code
_entity_poly.pdbx_strand_id
1 'polypeptide(L)'
;MKIRSEYKKRTATMLAAVMTVMALLAGCGETTNVHDAPDTSAVTKAVKERTASGNIWEEESKGKFGNVASDSDYSAKEELDDSKLTPITGAELKDGQYLIDSECSYSMFKIADSLLDVKNGSMEATLLMDSNSFEYMYAGTAGEASKAKTDSYIAFEKNESGAQLYRIPVEALDKSLSYAAYSSEKEKWYDVALMFLSSSLSEEAFKVARYTTVSALGLEDGFYYVDVKLEGGTGKASVMSPSMISVREGMVAAMLMWSSDKYDYMIVDGQRYDADTSAGQSEFVIPVRGFDHKIDVIADTTAMSKPHEIEYTLYFDSATIQSADGGVMPSMYESLKKKGKMSLKYAKQFSADEYEDGIYKVKAGDEEYLIVPKETAVPSNVPEEVTVIRTPVENAYMASTSSMDFFKELGILDKVGFAGAEADKWTDSQVSSMVKAGKIKYVGKYDAPEYESLITGKADLAVENTMIYHSPDTKEKLEELSIPVIVDMTSYETDPRGRVEWIKLYGLLTGKYDEAVKFFDESCTEIAAVKPSSKQKPKVAYFYVSPKGHVGVRKPGDYISKEIEMAGGKYIPADVKATDEDDEKESSSMEMSMEDFFLKAKDADIIIYNSTLYGMPASVADLTKDTSLLSEFKAVKDGRVYATKDNMFQDTSAAAEVITELADIVGGQDRSMTYFQKLK
;
A
#
# COMPACT_ATOMS: atom_id res chain seq x y z
N MET A 1 -1.00 20.83 11.39
CA MET A 1 -0.98 20.86 12.89
C MET A 1 -1.41 19.53 13.53
N LYS A 2 -2.19 18.68 12.83
CA LYS A 2 -2.58 17.32 13.26
C LYS A 2 -1.43 16.28 13.16
N ILE A 3 -0.49 16.40 12.21
CA ILE A 3 0.63 15.44 12.10
C ILE A 3 1.56 15.43 13.32
N ARG A 4 1.89 16.59 13.91
CA ARG A 4 2.67 16.61 15.17
C ARG A 4 1.94 15.94 16.36
N SER A 5 0.61 15.83 16.29
CA SER A 5 -0.23 15.14 17.28
C SER A 5 -0.30 13.63 17.01
N GLU A 6 -0.47 13.23 15.75
CA GLU A 6 -0.42 11.82 15.30
C GLU A 6 0.96 11.19 15.58
N TYR A 7 2.05 11.86 15.21
CA TYR A 7 3.41 11.34 15.44
C TYR A 7 3.74 11.22 16.92
N LYS A 8 3.37 12.21 17.75
CA LYS A 8 3.55 12.11 19.21
C LYS A 8 2.73 10.98 19.82
N LYS A 9 1.48 10.79 19.35
CA LYS A 9 0.64 9.66 19.76
C LYS A 9 1.27 8.33 19.34
N ARG A 10 1.74 8.20 18.11
CA ARG A 10 2.37 6.97 17.58
C ARG A 10 3.68 6.63 18.28
N THR A 11 4.56 7.61 18.55
CA THR A 11 5.74 7.35 19.41
C THR A 11 5.34 6.91 20.82
N ALA A 12 4.24 7.43 21.38
CA ALA A 12 3.77 7.03 22.70
C ALA A 12 3.14 5.62 22.70
N THR A 13 2.38 5.27 21.66
CA THR A 13 1.83 3.91 21.45
C THR A 13 2.96 2.91 21.21
N MET A 14 3.96 3.26 20.39
CA MET A 14 5.14 2.43 20.16
C MET A 14 5.96 2.26 21.45
N LEU A 15 6.17 3.32 22.24
CA LEU A 15 6.82 3.21 23.55
C LEU A 15 6.08 2.23 24.47
N ALA A 16 4.75 2.24 24.48
CA ALA A 16 3.94 1.31 25.27
C ALA A 16 4.06 -0.13 24.76
N ALA A 17 3.90 -0.36 23.45
CA ALA A 17 4.00 -1.69 22.83
C ALA A 17 5.42 -2.28 22.94
N VAL A 18 6.46 -1.48 22.72
CA VAL A 18 7.87 -1.86 22.90
C VAL A 18 8.15 -2.18 24.37
N MET A 19 7.64 -1.39 25.32
CA MET A 19 7.76 -1.74 26.74
C MET A 19 7.05 -3.06 27.07
N THR A 20 5.92 -3.38 26.46
CA THR A 20 5.23 -4.67 26.65
C THR A 20 6.02 -5.83 26.05
N VAL A 21 6.51 -5.71 24.82
CA VAL A 21 7.33 -6.77 24.16
C VAL A 21 8.65 -6.97 24.88
N MET A 22 9.35 -5.90 25.28
CA MET A 22 10.57 -6.01 26.06
C MET A 22 10.32 -6.52 27.49
N ALA A 23 9.17 -6.21 28.10
CA ALA A 23 8.76 -6.81 29.37
C ALA A 23 8.36 -8.28 29.24
N LEU A 24 7.88 -8.74 28.09
CA LEU A 24 7.64 -10.17 27.80
C LEU A 24 8.97 -10.91 27.59
N LEU A 25 9.93 -10.31 26.88
CA LEU A 25 11.29 -10.87 26.76
C LEU A 25 12.00 -10.93 28.11
N ALA A 26 11.83 -9.90 28.96
CA ALA A 26 12.36 -9.89 30.33
C ALA A 26 11.53 -10.75 31.31
N GLY A 27 10.24 -10.96 31.04
CA GLY A 27 9.26 -11.61 31.91
C GLY A 27 9.03 -13.10 31.63
N CYS A 28 9.41 -13.59 30.45
CA CYS A 28 9.77 -15.00 30.25
C CYS A 28 11.08 -15.36 30.99
N GLY A 29 11.76 -14.37 31.55
CA GLY A 29 12.86 -14.52 32.49
C GLY A 29 12.40 -14.64 33.95
N GLU A 30 11.78 -15.77 34.30
CA GLU A 30 12.28 -16.48 35.48
C GLU A 30 13.44 -17.38 35.01
N THR A 31 14.43 -16.75 34.39
CA THR A 31 15.81 -17.20 34.13
C THR A 31 16.54 -16.04 33.45
N THR A 32 17.42 -15.45 34.26
CA THR A 32 18.40 -14.40 34.00
C THR A 32 18.85 -14.15 32.55
N ASN A 33 18.83 -12.85 32.16
CA ASN A 33 19.70 -12.25 31.14
C ASN A 33 21.12 -12.83 31.22
N VAL A 34 21.59 -13.49 30.16
CA VAL A 34 22.98 -13.95 30.01
C VAL A 34 23.74 -13.00 29.10
N HIS A 35 24.07 -11.82 29.62
CA HIS A 35 25.27 -11.12 29.20
C HIS A 35 25.97 -10.69 30.48
N ASP A 36 27.07 -11.40 30.78
CA ASP A 36 27.92 -11.31 31.97
C ASP A 36 27.25 -11.62 33.33
N ALA A 37 26.87 -12.90 33.54
CA ALA A 37 26.55 -13.42 34.88
C ALA A 37 27.37 -14.69 35.20
N PRO A 38 27.94 -14.82 36.41
CA PRO A 38 28.76 -15.96 36.78
C PRO A 38 27.90 -17.21 36.99
N ASP A 39 27.83 -18.09 36.00
CA ASP A 39 27.46 -19.51 36.15
C ASP A 39 26.38 -19.84 37.24
N THR A 40 25.18 -19.26 37.08
CA THR A 40 24.12 -19.23 38.11
C THR A 40 22.93 -20.18 37.88
N SER A 41 22.89 -20.98 36.82
CA SER A 41 21.74 -21.87 36.57
C SER A 41 21.70 -23.07 37.53
N ALA A 42 20.50 -23.65 37.67
CA ALA A 42 20.30 -24.82 38.52
C ALA A 42 21.10 -26.02 38.00
N VAL A 43 21.14 -26.23 36.68
CA VAL A 43 21.93 -27.32 36.08
C VAL A 43 23.43 -27.12 36.30
N THR A 44 23.98 -25.91 36.15
CA THR A 44 25.43 -25.78 36.30
C THR A 44 25.88 -25.84 37.76
N LYS A 45 25.06 -25.34 38.69
CA LYS A 45 25.30 -25.57 40.12
C LYS A 45 25.24 -27.06 40.46
N ALA A 46 24.23 -27.77 39.97
CA ALA A 46 24.07 -29.21 40.18
C ALA A 46 25.24 -30.02 39.59
N VAL A 47 25.79 -29.58 38.45
CA VAL A 47 26.98 -30.17 37.82
C VAL A 47 28.25 -30.00 38.68
N LYS A 48 28.42 -28.85 39.35
CA LYS A 48 29.58 -28.61 40.24
C LYS A 48 29.49 -29.39 41.56
N GLU A 49 28.29 -29.62 42.06
CA GLU A 49 28.00 -30.31 43.32
C GLU A 49 27.75 -31.82 43.12
N ARG A 50 28.14 -32.40 41.98
CA ARG A 50 27.93 -33.83 41.70
C ARG A 50 28.94 -34.69 42.45
N THR A 51 28.45 -35.78 43.05
CA THR A 51 29.31 -36.85 43.55
C THR A 51 29.42 -37.93 42.48
N ALA A 52 30.65 -38.33 42.13
CA ALA A 52 30.87 -39.39 41.16
C ALA A 52 30.18 -40.67 41.64
N SER A 53 29.13 -41.11 40.95
CA SER A 53 28.57 -42.44 41.15
C SER A 53 29.48 -43.45 40.46
N GLY A 54 30.09 -44.33 41.26
CA GLY A 54 30.70 -45.54 40.71
C GLY A 54 29.60 -46.38 40.08
N ASN A 55 29.84 -46.88 38.87
CA ASN A 55 29.00 -47.89 38.23
C ASN A 55 28.75 -49.06 39.19
N ILE A 56 27.58 -49.11 39.85
CA ILE A 56 27.15 -50.29 40.59
C ILE A 56 26.33 -51.16 39.62
N TRP A 57 27.04 -51.97 38.85
CA TRP A 57 26.41 -53.07 38.11
C TRP A 57 26.18 -54.21 39.11
N GLU A 58 25.02 -54.26 39.76
CA GLU A 58 24.62 -55.47 40.49
C GLU A 58 24.27 -56.59 39.49
N GLU A 59 24.90 -57.76 39.65
CA GLU A 59 24.71 -58.97 38.84
C GLU A 59 23.27 -59.52 38.87
N GLU A 60 22.35 -58.96 39.68
CA GLU A 60 20.96 -59.42 39.85
C GLU A 60 19.97 -58.94 38.76
N SER A 61 20.40 -58.13 37.79
CA SER A 61 19.47 -57.46 36.84
C SER A 61 19.18 -58.21 35.52
N LYS A 62 19.69 -59.44 35.34
CA LYS A 62 19.46 -60.23 34.12
C LYS A 62 17.99 -60.64 33.98
N GLY A 63 17.24 -59.89 33.17
CA GLY A 63 15.84 -60.16 32.79
C GLY A 63 14.86 -59.02 33.08
N LYS A 64 15.28 -57.95 33.77
CA LYS A 64 14.39 -56.88 34.26
C LYS A 64 14.00 -55.84 33.19
N PHE A 65 14.86 -55.60 32.20
CA PHE A 65 14.73 -54.48 31.26
C PHE A 65 14.07 -54.82 29.90
N GLY A 66 13.38 -55.96 29.80
CA GLY A 66 12.89 -56.48 28.51
C GLY A 66 11.55 -55.90 28.01
N ASN A 67 10.82 -55.15 28.82
CA ASN A 67 9.49 -54.67 28.45
C ASN A 67 9.53 -53.27 27.82
N VAL A 68 8.66 -53.06 26.83
CA VAL A 68 8.50 -51.80 26.10
C VAL A 68 7.08 -51.28 26.35
N ALA A 69 6.96 -49.97 26.58
CA ALA A 69 5.69 -49.28 26.73
C ALA A 69 4.89 -49.29 25.42
N SER A 70 3.58 -49.52 25.55
CA SER A 70 2.60 -49.35 24.48
C SER A 70 2.03 -47.93 24.50
N ASP A 71 1.31 -47.51 23.45
CA ASP A 71 0.68 -46.18 23.42
C ASP A 71 -0.24 -45.91 24.62
N SER A 72 -0.91 -46.94 25.14
CA SER A 72 -1.77 -46.83 26.33
C SER A 72 -1.03 -46.59 27.64
N ASP A 73 0.30 -46.76 27.65
CA ASP A 73 1.13 -46.50 28.82
C ASP A 73 1.57 -45.02 28.91
N TYR A 74 1.39 -44.21 27.86
CA TYR A 74 1.74 -42.78 27.86
C TYR A 74 0.61 -41.93 28.44
N SER A 75 0.95 -41.03 29.37
CA SER A 75 0.02 -40.04 29.94
C SER A 75 -0.31 -38.91 28.94
N ALA A 76 0.68 -38.48 28.17
CA ALA A 76 0.57 -37.57 27.02
C ALA A 76 1.90 -37.64 26.25
N LYS A 77 1.81 -37.82 24.92
CA LYS A 77 2.94 -37.91 23.99
C LYS A 77 2.72 -36.93 22.84
N GLU A 78 3.78 -36.20 22.49
CA GLU A 78 3.80 -35.22 21.40
C GLU A 78 4.83 -35.65 20.35
N GLU A 79 4.68 -35.17 19.11
CA GLU A 79 5.68 -35.36 18.06
C GLU A 79 6.46 -34.06 17.92
N LEU A 80 7.80 -34.13 17.98
CA LEU A 80 8.66 -32.97 17.78
C LEU A 80 8.90 -32.80 16.28
N ASP A 81 8.44 -31.71 15.69
CA ASP A 81 8.61 -31.39 14.26
C ASP A 81 9.93 -30.64 14.03
N ASP A 82 10.90 -31.33 13.45
CA ASP A 82 12.18 -30.77 13.03
C ASP A 82 12.28 -30.54 11.52
N SER A 83 11.18 -30.74 10.76
CA SER A 83 11.21 -30.76 9.30
C SER A 83 11.61 -29.43 8.64
N LYS A 84 11.45 -28.32 9.38
CA LYS A 84 11.79 -26.96 8.95
C LYS A 84 13.09 -26.43 9.57
N LEU A 85 13.75 -27.24 10.41
CA LEU A 85 14.96 -26.83 11.09
C LEU A 85 16.21 -27.34 10.37
N THR A 86 17.32 -26.60 10.52
CA THR A 86 18.62 -27.02 9.97
C THR A 86 19.50 -27.51 11.11
N PRO A 87 19.86 -28.81 11.13
CA PRO A 87 20.64 -29.36 12.23
C PRO A 87 22.01 -28.68 12.39
N ILE A 88 22.33 -28.24 13.60
CA ILE A 88 23.63 -27.64 13.94
C ILE A 88 24.51 -28.68 14.64
N THR A 89 25.67 -28.96 14.07
CA THR A 89 26.63 -29.91 14.63
C THR A 89 27.63 -29.22 15.56
N GLY A 90 28.27 -29.98 16.46
CA GLY A 90 29.32 -29.43 17.33
C GLY A 90 30.52 -28.85 16.56
N ALA A 91 30.70 -29.22 15.28
CA ALA A 91 31.72 -28.63 14.42
C ALA A 91 31.50 -27.13 14.19
N GLU A 92 30.27 -26.65 14.29
CA GLU A 92 29.86 -25.26 14.06
C GLU A 92 29.91 -24.41 15.33
N LEU A 93 29.98 -25.06 16.50
CA LEU A 93 30.06 -24.42 17.79
C LEU A 93 31.51 -24.31 18.29
N LYS A 94 31.80 -23.27 19.08
CA LYS A 94 33.04 -23.15 19.83
C LYS A 94 33.02 -24.13 21.00
N ASP A 95 34.19 -24.57 21.42
CA ASP A 95 34.31 -25.40 22.63
C ASP A 95 33.89 -24.56 23.85
N GLY A 96 33.02 -25.12 24.69
CA GLY A 96 32.41 -24.38 25.79
C GLY A 96 31.27 -25.13 26.47
N GLN A 97 30.71 -24.49 27.51
CA GLN A 97 29.51 -24.93 28.20
C GLN A 97 28.43 -23.89 27.99
N TYR A 98 27.24 -24.32 27.57
CA TYR A 98 26.14 -23.43 27.22
C TYR A 98 24.85 -23.92 27.86
N LEU A 99 24.10 -23.01 28.46
CA LEU A 99 22.70 -23.30 28.77
C LEU A 99 21.94 -23.41 27.46
N ILE A 100 21.05 -24.38 27.39
CA ILE A 100 20.31 -24.67 26.17
C ILE A 100 18.88 -25.07 26.51
N ASP A 101 17.94 -24.54 25.74
CA ASP A 101 16.54 -24.96 25.82
C ASP A 101 16.36 -26.33 25.16
N SER A 102 15.46 -27.14 25.71
CA SER A 102 15.17 -28.47 25.20
C SER A 102 13.69 -28.79 25.20
N GLU A 103 13.21 -29.41 24.12
CA GLU A 103 11.87 -29.97 24.00
C GLU A 103 11.88 -31.48 24.22
N CYS A 104 10.77 -32.01 24.74
CA CYS A 104 10.62 -33.42 25.08
C CYS A 104 9.25 -33.95 24.65
N SER A 105 9.25 -35.07 23.92
CA SER A 105 8.02 -35.69 23.41
C SER A 105 7.14 -36.35 24.47
N TYR A 106 7.63 -36.51 25.71
CA TYR A 106 6.93 -37.25 26.77
C TYR A 106 6.80 -36.44 28.05
N SER A 107 5.56 -36.04 28.36
CA SER A 107 5.19 -35.17 29.49
C SER A 107 5.67 -35.62 30.89
N MET A 108 5.90 -36.92 31.12
CA MET A 108 6.40 -37.43 32.41
C MET A 108 7.92 -37.35 32.53
N PHE A 109 8.63 -37.25 31.40
CA PHE A 109 10.08 -37.08 31.35
C PHE A 109 10.40 -35.58 31.48
N LYS A 110 10.22 -35.05 32.70
CA LYS A 110 10.34 -33.63 32.99
C LYS A 110 11.79 -33.22 33.18
N ILE A 111 12.26 -32.35 32.30
CA ILE A 111 13.58 -31.73 32.35
C ILE A 111 13.39 -30.35 32.98
N ALA A 112 14.13 -30.09 34.06
CA ALA A 112 14.14 -28.79 34.73
C ALA A 112 15.01 -27.78 33.97
N ASP A 113 16.18 -28.22 33.52
CA ASP A 113 17.22 -27.37 32.94
C ASP A 113 18.26 -28.25 32.20
N SER A 114 18.94 -27.69 31.20
CA SER A 114 19.84 -28.42 30.30
C SER A 114 21.14 -27.66 30.05
N LEU A 115 22.27 -28.36 30.14
CA LEU A 115 23.61 -27.81 29.88
C LEU A 115 24.29 -28.56 28.74
N LEU A 116 24.65 -27.86 27.67
CA LEU A 116 25.40 -28.38 26.53
C LEU A 116 26.91 -28.23 26.75
N ASP A 117 27.63 -29.35 26.79
CA ASP A 117 29.09 -29.42 26.75
C ASP A 117 29.54 -29.63 25.29
N VAL A 118 30.28 -28.67 24.73
CA VAL A 118 30.89 -28.78 23.39
C VAL A 118 32.41 -28.92 23.54
N LYS A 119 32.97 -29.99 22.96
CA LYS A 119 34.42 -30.23 22.99
C LYS A 119 34.91 -30.93 21.73
N ASN A 120 35.84 -30.30 21.01
CA ASN A 120 36.43 -30.83 19.78
C ASN A 120 35.37 -31.27 18.74
N GLY A 121 34.26 -30.56 18.65
CA GLY A 121 33.18 -30.88 17.72
C GLY A 121 32.19 -31.97 18.17
N SER A 122 32.42 -32.60 19.33
CA SER A 122 31.44 -33.47 19.99
C SER A 122 30.57 -32.66 20.95
N MET A 123 29.30 -33.04 21.07
CA MET A 123 28.36 -32.42 22.02
C MET A 123 27.78 -33.46 22.98
N GLU A 124 27.64 -33.09 24.25
CA GLU A 124 26.98 -33.87 25.30
C GLU A 124 26.05 -32.94 26.08
N ALA A 125 24.80 -33.33 26.30
CA ALA A 125 23.86 -32.58 27.12
C ALA A 125 23.79 -33.21 28.52
N THR A 126 23.90 -32.38 29.54
CA THR A 126 23.54 -32.74 30.92
C THR A 126 22.12 -32.25 31.18
N LEU A 127 21.20 -33.18 31.43
CA LEU A 127 19.79 -32.91 31.77
C LEU A 127 19.62 -32.94 33.28
N LEU A 128 19.17 -31.84 33.88
CA LEU A 128 18.68 -31.83 35.25
C LEU A 128 17.21 -32.23 35.24
N MET A 129 16.86 -33.30 35.96
CA MET A 129 15.49 -33.83 35.96
C MET A 129 14.63 -33.20 37.06
N ASP A 130 13.37 -32.89 36.72
CA ASP A 130 12.30 -32.55 37.67
C ASP A 130 11.41 -33.78 37.99
N SER A 131 11.80 -34.96 37.50
CA SER A 131 11.17 -36.23 37.86
C SER A 131 12.20 -37.26 38.31
N ASN A 132 11.78 -38.16 39.21
CA ASN A 132 12.61 -39.26 39.73
C ASN A 132 12.11 -40.63 39.25
N SER A 133 11.25 -40.65 38.23
CA SER A 133 10.49 -41.83 37.79
C SER A 133 11.26 -42.74 36.83
N PHE A 134 12.42 -42.29 36.35
CA PHE A 134 13.24 -42.98 35.36
C PHE A 134 14.62 -43.25 35.94
N GLU A 135 15.13 -44.47 35.74
CA GLU A 135 16.42 -44.91 36.28
C GLU A 135 17.53 -44.95 35.23
N TYR A 136 17.18 -45.25 33.98
CA TYR A 136 18.12 -45.38 32.88
C TYR A 136 17.61 -44.69 31.63
N MET A 137 18.54 -44.20 30.82
CA MET A 137 18.31 -43.79 29.45
C MET A 137 19.08 -44.68 28.47
N TYR A 138 18.65 -44.70 27.21
CA TYR A 138 19.33 -45.34 26.10
C TYR A 138 19.22 -44.46 24.86
N ALA A 139 20.33 -44.29 24.12
CA ALA A 139 20.32 -43.57 22.85
C ALA A 139 19.77 -44.48 21.74
N GLY A 140 18.53 -44.22 21.33
CA GLY A 140 17.73 -45.05 20.43
C GLY A 140 16.35 -45.36 21.00
N THR A 141 15.61 -46.23 20.33
CA THR A 141 14.22 -46.55 20.69
C THR A 141 14.11 -47.48 21.90
N ALA A 142 12.97 -47.50 22.56
CA ALA A 142 12.64 -48.42 23.64
C ALA A 142 12.74 -49.89 23.19
N GLY A 143 12.37 -50.15 21.93
CA GLY A 143 12.52 -51.47 21.30
C GLY A 143 13.98 -51.92 21.18
N GLU A 144 14.90 -50.99 20.93
CA GLU A 144 16.34 -51.26 20.89
C GLU A 144 16.90 -51.40 22.31
N ALA A 145 16.51 -50.50 23.23
CA ALA A 145 16.93 -50.52 24.63
C ALA A 145 16.60 -51.86 25.32
N SER A 146 15.41 -52.41 25.06
CA SER A 146 14.97 -53.71 25.61
C SER A 146 15.83 -54.92 25.21
N LYS A 147 16.64 -54.77 24.15
CA LYS A 147 17.54 -55.80 23.60
C LYS A 147 19.01 -55.46 23.80
N ALA A 148 19.31 -54.23 24.21
CA ALA A 148 20.67 -53.75 24.41
C ALA A 148 21.28 -54.34 25.68
N LYS A 149 22.61 -54.30 25.75
CA LYS A 149 23.34 -54.70 26.94
C LYS A 149 23.29 -53.59 27.96
N THR A 150 23.29 -53.96 29.25
CA THR A 150 23.19 -53.00 30.34
C THR A 150 24.32 -51.96 30.33
N ASP A 151 25.51 -52.32 29.86
CA ASP A 151 26.66 -51.41 29.69
C ASP A 151 26.42 -50.26 28.70
N SER A 152 25.36 -50.35 27.89
CA SER A 152 24.94 -49.35 26.92
C SER A 152 23.87 -48.40 27.49
N TYR A 153 23.42 -48.62 28.73
CA TYR A 153 22.47 -47.75 29.41
C TYR A 153 23.19 -46.59 30.11
N ILE A 154 22.55 -45.43 30.06
CA ILE A 154 22.98 -44.20 30.69
C ILE A 154 22.26 -44.10 32.03
N ALA A 155 22.98 -44.31 33.13
CA ALA A 155 22.44 -44.11 34.47
C ALA A 155 22.49 -42.63 34.86
N PHE A 156 21.58 -42.18 35.72
CA PHE A 156 21.66 -40.83 36.28
C PHE A 156 22.75 -40.73 37.36
N GLU A 157 23.33 -39.54 37.50
CA GLU A 157 24.11 -39.13 38.66
C GLU A 157 23.21 -38.34 39.63
N LYS A 158 23.56 -38.32 40.93
CA LYS A 158 22.90 -37.44 41.91
C LYS A 158 23.81 -36.29 42.30
N ASN A 159 23.26 -35.09 42.38
CA ASN A 159 23.93 -33.97 43.04
C ASN A 159 23.75 -34.05 44.57
N GLU A 160 24.40 -33.13 45.31
CA GLU A 160 24.29 -33.03 46.78
C GLU A 160 22.84 -32.84 47.27
N SER A 161 21.95 -32.25 46.47
CA SER A 161 20.52 -32.10 46.80
C SER A 161 19.67 -33.33 46.48
N GLY A 162 20.25 -34.37 45.87
CA GLY A 162 19.57 -35.60 45.47
C GLY A 162 18.80 -35.53 44.14
N ALA A 163 18.94 -34.45 43.37
CA ALA A 163 18.36 -34.32 42.03
C ALA A 163 19.13 -35.20 41.02
N GLN A 164 18.40 -35.75 40.05
CA GLN A 164 18.95 -36.66 39.04
C GLN A 164 19.49 -35.89 37.83
N LEU A 165 20.67 -36.29 37.37
CA LEU A 165 21.36 -35.71 36.21
C LEU A 165 21.66 -36.81 35.19
N TYR A 166 21.18 -36.65 33.95
CA TYR A 166 21.55 -37.54 32.84
C TYR A 166 22.57 -36.86 31.94
N ARG A 167 23.61 -37.58 31.53
CA ARG A 167 24.57 -37.14 30.50
C ARG A 167 24.34 -37.92 29.22
N ILE A 168 23.90 -37.25 28.17
CA ILE A 168 23.50 -37.87 26.92
C ILE A 168 24.20 -37.26 25.70
N PRO A 169 24.58 -38.06 24.69
CA PRO A 169 25.29 -37.57 23.52
C PRO A 169 24.37 -36.80 22.55
N VAL A 170 24.74 -35.60 22.15
CA VAL A 170 23.93 -34.80 21.21
C VAL A 170 24.57 -34.85 19.82
N GLU A 171 23.89 -35.45 18.85
CA GLU A 171 24.42 -35.53 17.48
C GLU A 171 24.35 -34.16 16.78
N ALA A 172 23.21 -33.48 16.90
CA ALA A 172 22.97 -32.16 16.37
C ALA A 172 21.91 -31.43 17.23
N LEU A 173 22.00 -30.11 17.29
CA LEU A 173 20.91 -29.24 17.73
C LEU A 173 19.86 -29.12 16.63
N ASP A 174 18.67 -28.66 16.97
CA ASP A 174 17.54 -28.46 16.07
C ASP A 174 17.18 -29.72 15.25
N LYS A 175 17.39 -30.88 15.87
CA LYS A 175 17.10 -32.21 15.33
C LYS A 175 16.42 -33.03 16.42
N SER A 176 15.36 -33.74 16.05
CA SER A 176 14.68 -34.68 16.94
C SER A 176 15.56 -35.91 17.16
N LEU A 177 16.02 -36.10 18.40
CA LEU A 177 16.91 -37.20 18.80
C LEU A 177 16.11 -38.28 19.52
N SER A 178 16.25 -39.54 19.05
CA SER A 178 15.54 -40.68 19.64
C SER A 178 16.28 -41.21 20.87
N TYR A 179 15.57 -41.25 21.99
CA TYR A 179 15.99 -41.85 23.25
C TYR A 179 14.92 -42.79 23.79
N ALA A 180 15.32 -43.61 24.76
CA ALA A 180 14.41 -44.38 25.59
C ALA A 180 14.70 -44.14 27.07
N ALA A 181 13.65 -44.03 27.89
CA ALA A 181 13.75 -43.89 29.34
C ALA A 181 13.10 -45.09 30.05
N TYR A 182 13.82 -45.72 30.98
CA TYR A 182 13.33 -46.88 31.73
C TYR A 182 12.69 -46.45 33.05
N SER A 183 11.41 -46.76 33.23
CA SER A 183 10.73 -46.58 34.52
C SER A 183 10.86 -47.81 35.38
N SER A 184 11.50 -47.67 36.54
CA SER A 184 11.64 -48.78 37.49
C SER A 184 10.35 -49.07 38.27
N GLU A 185 9.42 -48.12 38.33
CA GLU A 185 8.09 -48.34 38.90
C GLU A 185 7.22 -49.21 37.97
N LYS A 186 7.28 -48.96 36.66
CA LYS A 186 6.47 -49.67 35.66
C LYS A 186 7.20 -50.85 35.00
N GLU A 187 8.50 -50.98 35.25
CA GLU A 187 9.40 -51.95 34.65
C GLU A 187 9.32 -51.99 33.11
N LYS A 188 9.29 -50.81 32.47
CA LYS A 188 9.12 -50.62 31.03
C LYS A 188 10.03 -49.50 30.48
N TRP A 189 10.48 -49.66 29.25
CA TRP A 189 11.11 -48.61 28.44
C TRP A 189 10.06 -47.78 27.69
N TYR A 190 10.21 -46.46 27.72
CA TYR A 190 9.38 -45.49 27.01
C TYR A 190 10.23 -44.79 25.94
N ASP A 191 9.70 -44.63 24.73
CA ASP A 191 10.32 -43.78 23.71
C ASP A 191 10.18 -42.31 24.11
N VAL A 192 11.30 -41.59 24.04
CA VAL A 192 11.40 -40.16 24.34
C VAL A 192 12.20 -39.53 23.21
N ALA A 193 11.58 -38.61 22.47
CA ALA A 193 12.32 -37.74 21.56
C ALA A 193 12.72 -36.47 22.29
N LEU A 194 13.97 -36.05 22.11
CA LEU A 194 14.52 -34.83 22.68
C LEU A 194 15.07 -33.96 21.56
N MET A 195 14.81 -32.66 21.61
CA MET A 195 15.36 -31.68 20.68
C MET A 195 15.98 -30.53 21.45
N PHE A 196 17.21 -30.17 21.13
CA PHE A 196 17.95 -29.07 21.76
C PHE A 196 17.99 -27.87 20.84
N LEU A 197 17.55 -26.70 21.31
CA LEU A 197 17.25 -25.56 20.44
C LEU A 197 18.45 -24.62 20.32
N SER A 198 19.06 -24.54 19.14
CA SER A 198 20.19 -23.63 18.87
C SER A 198 19.79 -22.15 18.93
N SER A 199 18.48 -21.87 18.86
CA SER A 199 17.90 -20.53 19.02
C SER A 199 18.06 -19.95 20.44
N SER A 200 18.30 -20.80 21.44
CA SER A 200 18.58 -20.40 22.83
C SER A 200 20.06 -20.07 23.08
N LEU A 201 20.95 -20.44 22.15
CA LEU A 201 22.38 -20.18 22.26
C LEU A 201 22.72 -18.73 21.87
N SER A 202 23.65 -18.11 22.61
CA SER A 202 24.22 -16.82 22.22
C SER A 202 25.08 -16.95 20.96
N GLU A 203 25.19 -15.88 20.18
CA GLU A 203 26.03 -15.86 18.97
C GLU A 203 27.52 -16.17 19.25
N GLU A 204 27.98 -15.92 20.48
CA GLU A 204 29.34 -16.24 20.88
C GLU A 204 29.60 -17.75 20.90
N ALA A 205 28.56 -18.59 21.04
CA ALA A 205 28.66 -20.03 20.96
C ALA A 205 29.04 -20.53 19.56
N PHE A 206 28.79 -19.75 18.51
CA PHE A 206 29.04 -20.16 17.13
C PHE A 206 30.43 -19.73 16.64
N LYS A 207 31.05 -20.56 15.80
CA LYS A 207 32.35 -20.23 15.16
C LYS A 207 32.21 -19.19 14.05
N VAL A 208 31.03 -19.12 13.43
CA VAL A 208 30.68 -18.16 12.37
C VAL A 208 29.46 -17.40 12.87
N ALA A 209 29.53 -16.07 12.85
CA ALA A 209 28.38 -15.24 13.19
C ALA A 209 27.24 -15.50 12.19
N ARG A 210 26.04 -15.75 12.71
CA ARG A 210 24.86 -16.04 11.87
C ARG A 210 24.18 -14.75 11.39
N TYR A 211 24.41 -13.65 12.11
CA TYR A 211 23.87 -12.33 11.82
C TYR A 211 24.69 -11.21 12.45
N THR A 212 24.47 -9.97 12.00
CA THR A 212 25.10 -8.78 12.58
C THR A 212 24.36 -8.35 13.86
N THR A 213 25.07 -8.21 14.98
CA THR A 213 24.45 -7.85 16.27
C THR A 213 24.51 -6.35 16.56
N VAL A 214 23.68 -5.88 17.50
CA VAL A 214 23.72 -4.51 18.05
C VAL A 214 25.13 -4.13 18.53
N SER A 215 25.77 -5.05 19.27
CA SER A 215 27.13 -4.86 19.79
C SER A 215 28.17 -4.73 18.67
N ALA A 216 28.07 -5.57 17.62
CA ALA A 216 28.97 -5.50 16.47
C ALA A 216 28.86 -4.18 15.70
N LEU A 217 27.67 -3.57 15.68
CA LEU A 217 27.39 -2.27 15.06
C LEU A 217 27.70 -1.08 15.97
N GLY A 218 27.95 -1.31 17.27
CA GLY A 218 28.16 -0.25 18.25
C GLY A 218 26.92 0.64 18.46
N LEU A 219 25.72 0.09 18.31
CA LEU A 219 24.48 0.83 18.53
C LEU A 219 24.22 0.98 20.04
N GLU A 220 23.96 2.22 20.47
CA GLU A 220 23.54 2.52 21.84
C GLU A 220 22.03 2.36 22.01
N ASP A 221 21.56 2.35 23.26
CA ASP A 221 20.13 2.35 23.57
C ASP A 221 19.45 3.57 22.95
N GLY A 222 18.40 3.34 22.17
CA GLY A 222 17.78 4.41 21.39
C GLY A 222 16.74 3.92 20.39
N PHE A 223 16.31 4.84 19.53
CA PHE A 223 15.44 4.55 18.39
C PHE A 223 16.22 4.79 17.10
N TYR A 224 16.03 3.92 16.13
CA TYR A 224 16.69 3.99 14.84
C TYR A 224 15.70 3.69 13.73
N TYR A 225 16.02 4.11 12.52
CA TYR A 225 15.36 3.67 11.30
C TYR A 225 16.27 2.72 10.54
N VAL A 226 15.68 1.67 9.96
CA VAL A 226 16.38 0.65 9.20
C VAL A 226 15.52 0.20 8.03
N ASP A 227 16.12 0.01 6.86
CA ASP A 227 15.40 -0.54 5.72
C ASP A 227 15.05 -2.00 5.94
N VAL A 228 13.80 -2.34 5.63
CA VAL A 228 13.24 -3.68 5.79
C VAL A 228 12.68 -4.16 4.47
N LYS A 229 13.07 -5.36 4.08
CA LYS A 229 12.49 -6.06 2.93
C LYS A 229 11.62 -7.20 3.42
N LEU A 230 10.44 -7.34 2.84
CA LEU A 230 9.57 -8.50 2.98
C LEU A 230 9.58 -9.27 1.65
N GLU A 231 9.94 -10.55 1.71
CA GLU A 231 9.88 -11.48 0.59
C GLU A 231 8.91 -12.62 0.94
N GLY A 232 8.30 -13.28 -0.05
CA GLY A 232 7.43 -14.44 0.16
C GLY A 232 5.96 -14.20 -0.19
N GLY A 233 5.12 -15.16 0.18
CA GLY A 233 3.71 -15.20 -0.20
C GLY A 233 3.47 -15.09 -1.71
N THR A 234 2.52 -14.23 -2.10
CA THR A 234 2.19 -13.95 -3.51
C THR A 234 2.98 -12.78 -4.12
N GLY A 235 3.88 -12.15 -3.34
CA GLY A 235 4.59 -10.92 -3.73
C GLY A 235 3.75 -9.64 -3.65
N LYS A 236 2.51 -9.73 -3.14
CA LYS A 236 1.57 -8.61 -2.99
C LYS A 236 1.69 -7.86 -1.67
N ALA A 237 2.09 -8.57 -0.62
CA ALA A 237 2.30 -7.97 0.68
C ALA A 237 3.62 -7.20 0.69
N SER A 238 3.63 -6.06 1.36
CA SER A 238 4.86 -5.32 1.66
C SER A 238 4.78 -4.74 3.07
N VAL A 239 5.95 -4.44 3.65
CA VAL A 239 6.05 -3.65 4.89
C VAL A 239 6.58 -2.27 4.57
N MET A 240 6.17 -1.26 5.33
CA MET A 240 6.71 0.08 5.26
C MET A 240 8.21 0.05 5.60
N SER A 241 9.03 0.61 4.72
CA SER A 241 10.46 0.79 4.89
C SER A 241 10.82 2.27 4.68
N PRO A 242 11.75 2.84 5.47
CA PRO A 242 12.41 2.23 6.62
C PRO A 242 11.43 1.97 7.77
N SER A 243 11.67 0.89 8.51
CA SER A 243 10.98 0.56 9.75
C SER A 243 11.70 1.21 10.93
N MET A 244 10.94 1.55 11.98
CA MET A 244 11.52 2.01 13.23
C MET A 244 11.88 0.81 14.10
N ILE A 245 13.10 0.82 14.63
CA ILE A 245 13.58 -0.13 15.63
C ILE A 245 13.90 0.60 16.95
N SER A 246 13.75 -0.10 18.07
CA SER A 246 14.26 0.33 19.37
C SER A 246 15.35 -0.63 19.82
N VAL A 247 16.49 -0.08 20.22
CA VAL A 247 17.58 -0.80 20.88
C VAL A 247 17.49 -0.51 22.37
N ARG A 248 17.44 -1.56 23.21
CA ARG A 248 17.56 -1.46 24.67
C ARG A 248 18.27 -2.67 25.24
N GLU A 249 19.30 -2.45 26.04
CA GLU A 249 20.06 -3.52 26.72
C GLU A 249 20.54 -4.61 25.74
N GLY A 250 20.92 -4.21 24.51
CA GLY A 250 21.34 -5.13 23.45
C GLY A 250 20.21 -5.86 22.70
N MET A 251 18.95 -5.69 23.10
CA MET A 251 17.77 -6.23 22.41
C MET A 251 17.23 -5.25 21.39
N VAL A 252 16.70 -5.78 20.27
CA VAL A 252 16.05 -4.98 19.22
C VAL A 252 14.56 -5.34 19.13
N ALA A 253 13.69 -4.33 19.12
CA ALA A 253 12.29 -4.48 18.75
C ALA A 253 12.00 -3.67 17.48
N ALA A 254 11.39 -4.27 16.46
CA ALA A 254 11.03 -3.64 15.20
C ALA A 254 9.52 -3.41 15.09
N MET A 255 9.13 -2.23 14.60
CA MET A 255 7.74 -1.87 14.30
C MET A 255 7.47 -2.00 12.80
N LEU A 256 6.70 -3.01 12.42
CA LEU A 256 6.41 -3.35 11.03
C LEU A 256 4.98 -2.97 10.67
N MET A 257 4.83 -2.03 9.74
CA MET A 257 3.53 -1.61 9.23
C MET A 257 3.29 -2.24 7.88
N TRP A 258 2.27 -3.07 7.75
CA TRP A 258 1.98 -3.82 6.52
C TRP A 258 1.19 -2.98 5.51
N SER A 259 1.26 -3.36 4.23
CA SER A 259 0.51 -2.72 3.14
C SER A 259 -1.00 -2.90 3.21
N SER A 260 -1.50 -3.67 4.17
CA SER A 260 -2.91 -4.01 4.36
C SER A 260 -3.28 -4.06 5.85
N ASP A 261 -4.55 -3.83 6.16
CA ASP A 261 -5.19 -4.02 7.47
C ASP A 261 -5.73 -5.45 7.68
N LYS A 262 -5.42 -6.37 6.76
CA LYS A 262 -5.94 -7.74 6.73
C LYS A 262 -4.94 -8.78 7.23
N TYR A 263 -4.06 -8.39 8.14
CA TYR A 263 -3.18 -9.29 8.86
C TYR A 263 -3.47 -9.22 10.35
N ASP A 264 -3.86 -10.35 10.93
CA ASP A 264 -4.39 -10.39 12.30
C ASP A 264 -3.30 -10.72 13.32
N TYR A 265 -2.40 -11.64 12.97
CA TYR A 265 -1.23 -12.00 13.78
C TYR A 265 -0.04 -12.43 12.92
N MET A 266 1.15 -12.38 13.51
CA MET A 266 2.39 -12.88 12.94
C MET A 266 3.08 -13.80 13.95
N ILE A 267 3.67 -14.90 13.48
CA ILE A 267 4.48 -15.82 14.26
C ILE A 267 5.95 -15.58 13.90
N VAL A 268 6.76 -15.29 14.91
CA VAL A 268 8.22 -15.12 14.80
C VAL A 268 8.86 -16.01 15.85
N ASP A 269 9.79 -16.89 15.45
CA ASP A 269 10.44 -17.86 16.35
C ASP A 269 9.42 -18.69 17.18
N GLY A 270 8.30 -19.07 16.57
CA GLY A 270 7.23 -19.83 17.24
C GLY A 270 6.34 -19.01 18.19
N GLN A 271 6.63 -17.72 18.41
CA GLN A 271 5.82 -16.84 19.23
C GLN A 271 4.85 -16.01 18.38
N ARG A 272 3.61 -15.90 18.84
CA ARG A 272 2.54 -15.13 18.18
C ARG A 272 2.53 -13.67 18.66
N TYR A 273 2.44 -12.75 17.70
CA TYR A 273 2.30 -11.30 17.88
C TYR A 273 1.04 -10.84 17.15
N ASP A 274 0.05 -10.32 17.87
CA ASP A 274 -1.18 -9.80 17.27
C ASP A 274 -0.96 -8.39 16.70
N ALA A 275 -1.69 -8.06 15.64
CA ALA A 275 -1.62 -6.76 14.98
C ALA A 275 -2.41 -5.68 15.75
N ASP A 276 -1.90 -4.44 15.76
CA ASP A 276 -2.70 -3.24 16.01
C ASP A 276 -3.19 -2.68 14.67
N THR A 277 -4.51 -2.63 14.48
CA THR A 277 -5.13 -2.08 13.26
C THR A 277 -5.78 -0.70 13.47
N SER A 278 -5.58 -0.08 14.62
CA SER A 278 -6.21 1.20 14.99
C SER A 278 -5.83 2.37 14.06
N ALA A 279 -4.68 2.25 13.38
CA ALA A 279 -4.17 3.21 12.40
C ALA A 279 -4.58 2.91 10.94
N GLY A 280 -5.45 1.92 10.69
CA GLY A 280 -5.93 1.57 9.35
C GLY A 280 -5.02 0.66 8.52
N GLN A 281 -3.90 0.18 9.10
CA GLN A 281 -3.01 -0.85 8.56
C GLN A 281 -2.65 -1.81 9.69
N SER A 282 -2.30 -3.06 9.37
CA SER A 282 -1.82 -4.01 10.38
C SER A 282 -0.41 -3.64 10.81
N GLU A 283 -0.25 -3.30 12.08
CA GLU A 283 1.02 -2.94 12.71
C GLU A 283 1.47 -4.04 13.68
N PHE A 284 2.72 -4.49 13.56
CA PHE A 284 3.32 -5.47 14.46
C PHE A 284 4.54 -4.90 15.15
N VAL A 285 4.74 -5.27 16.41
CA VAL A 285 6.01 -5.02 17.14
C VAL A 285 6.62 -6.37 17.47
N ILE A 286 7.78 -6.67 16.88
CA ILE A 286 8.44 -7.98 17.01
C ILE A 286 9.88 -7.85 17.52
N PRO A 287 10.41 -8.85 18.23
CA PRO A 287 11.84 -8.93 18.50
C PRO A 287 12.62 -9.21 17.22
N VAL A 288 13.82 -8.64 17.12
CA VAL A 288 14.79 -8.91 16.05
C VAL A 288 16.11 -9.32 16.68
N ARG A 289 16.56 -10.55 16.42
CA ARG A 289 17.81 -11.10 17.00
C ARG A 289 19.07 -10.41 16.46
N GLY A 290 19.01 -9.93 15.22
CA GLY A 290 20.12 -9.23 14.56
C GLY A 290 19.77 -8.81 13.14
N PHE A 291 20.75 -8.26 12.45
CA PHE A 291 20.61 -7.67 11.12
C PHE A 291 21.31 -8.53 10.05
N ASP A 292 21.14 -8.18 8.79
CA ASP A 292 21.83 -8.75 7.63
C ASP A 292 21.62 -10.26 7.40
N HIS A 293 20.48 -10.77 7.84
CA HIS A 293 20.07 -12.15 7.59
C HIS A 293 18.57 -12.23 7.34
N LYS A 294 18.15 -13.38 6.80
CA LYS A 294 16.75 -13.71 6.55
C LYS A 294 16.10 -14.19 7.85
N ILE A 295 14.99 -13.57 8.22
CA ILE A 295 14.16 -13.92 9.38
C ILE A 295 12.84 -14.47 8.85
N ASP A 296 12.60 -15.76 9.07
CA ASP A 296 11.36 -16.39 8.63
C ASP A 296 10.21 -16.05 9.59
N VAL A 297 9.08 -15.67 9.01
CA VAL A 297 7.86 -15.30 9.74
C VAL A 297 6.63 -15.89 9.06
N ILE A 298 5.60 -16.17 9.85
CA ILE A 298 4.30 -16.62 9.33
C ILE A 298 3.28 -15.54 9.67
N ALA A 299 2.58 -14.99 8.69
CA ALA A 299 1.53 -14.01 8.94
C ALA A 299 0.17 -14.53 8.47
N ASP A 300 -0.84 -14.44 9.33
CA ASP A 300 -2.20 -14.84 9.01
C ASP A 300 -2.94 -13.69 8.33
N THR A 301 -3.48 -13.96 7.13
CA THR A 301 -4.27 -12.99 6.38
C THR A 301 -5.76 -13.30 6.38
N THR A 302 -6.57 -12.29 6.67
CA THR A 302 -8.03 -12.32 6.61
C THR A 302 -8.59 -11.73 5.31
N ALA A 303 -7.72 -11.41 4.34
CA ALA A 303 -8.14 -10.84 3.05
C ALA A 303 -8.94 -11.83 2.17
N MET A 304 -8.83 -13.13 2.45
CA MET A 304 -9.50 -14.21 1.72
C MET A 304 -10.79 -14.67 2.42
N SER A 305 -11.59 -15.52 1.77
CA SER A 305 -12.86 -16.03 2.35
C SER A 305 -12.67 -16.84 3.63
N LYS A 306 -11.44 -17.31 3.90
CA LYS A 306 -11.01 -17.93 5.15
C LYS A 306 -9.62 -17.37 5.51
N PRO A 307 -9.28 -17.28 6.81
CA PRO A 307 -7.93 -16.95 7.24
C PRO A 307 -6.90 -17.96 6.69
N HIS A 308 -5.73 -17.47 6.33
CA HIS A 308 -4.62 -18.28 5.85
C HIS A 308 -3.30 -17.76 6.40
N GLU A 309 -2.54 -18.65 7.03
CA GLU A 309 -1.14 -18.43 7.36
C GLU A 309 -0.28 -18.50 6.11
N ILE A 310 0.52 -17.46 5.88
CA ILE A 310 1.42 -17.33 4.74
C ILE A 310 2.84 -17.12 5.27
N GLU A 311 3.79 -17.86 4.70
CA GLU A 311 5.21 -17.74 5.01
C GLU A 311 5.83 -16.54 4.26
N TYR A 312 6.59 -15.76 5.02
CA TYR A 312 7.39 -14.64 4.53
C TYR A 312 8.79 -14.68 5.14
N THR A 313 9.68 -13.91 4.55
CA THR A 313 11.02 -13.64 5.07
C THR A 313 11.21 -12.14 5.19
N LEU A 314 11.67 -11.70 6.35
CA LEU A 314 12.11 -10.33 6.61
C LEU A 314 13.63 -10.22 6.49
N TYR A 315 14.12 -9.09 6.00
CA TYR A 315 15.54 -8.76 5.98
C TYR A 315 15.74 -7.30 6.41
N PHE A 316 16.53 -7.09 7.47
CA PHE A 316 16.88 -5.78 8.00
C PHE A 316 18.31 -5.41 7.58
N ASP A 317 18.47 -4.35 6.79
CA ASP A 317 19.76 -3.96 6.21
C ASP A 317 20.53 -3.01 7.16
N SER A 318 21.54 -3.55 7.85
CA SER A 318 22.27 -2.77 8.88
C SER A 318 23.00 -1.55 8.32
N ALA A 319 23.36 -1.56 7.03
CA ALA A 319 24.05 -0.45 6.38
C ALA A 319 23.16 0.80 6.26
N THR A 320 21.85 0.65 6.43
CA THR A 320 20.86 1.73 6.33
C THR A 320 20.48 2.33 7.68
N ILE A 321 21.02 1.78 8.78
CA ILE A 321 20.67 2.21 10.14
C ILE A 321 21.05 3.67 10.36
N GLN A 322 20.06 4.46 10.77
CA GLN A 322 20.22 5.86 11.12
C GLN A 322 19.53 6.14 12.45
N SER A 323 20.20 6.88 13.35
CA SER A 323 19.58 7.33 14.61
C SER A 323 18.32 8.12 14.32
N ALA A 324 17.26 7.86 15.07
CA ALA A 324 16.01 8.61 15.02
C ALA A 324 16.09 9.92 15.85
N ASP A 325 17.27 10.30 16.36
CA ASP A 325 17.49 11.54 17.09
C ASP A 325 17.15 12.77 16.24
N GLY A 326 16.07 13.45 16.64
CA GLY A 326 15.46 14.56 15.90
C GLY A 326 14.01 14.30 15.49
N GLY A 327 13.54 13.05 15.56
CA GLY A 327 12.14 12.67 15.33
C GLY A 327 11.66 12.87 13.89
N VAL A 328 12.58 13.01 12.93
CA VAL A 328 12.27 13.13 11.50
C VAL A 328 12.70 11.84 10.82
N MET A 329 11.72 11.01 10.48
CA MET A 329 11.90 9.89 9.55
C MET A 329 12.61 10.39 8.27
N PRO A 330 13.64 9.70 7.74
CA PRO A 330 14.13 9.94 6.40
C PRO A 330 12.96 9.90 5.40
N SER A 331 12.78 10.96 4.61
CA SER A 331 11.65 11.04 3.68
C SER A 331 11.86 10.12 2.49
N MET A 332 11.14 8.98 2.48
CA MET A 332 11.13 8.10 1.30
C MET A 332 10.49 8.79 0.11
N TYR A 333 9.55 9.71 0.35
CA TYR A 333 9.00 10.57 -0.69
C TYR A 333 10.07 11.41 -1.40
N GLU A 334 11.05 11.94 -0.66
CA GLU A 334 12.17 12.72 -1.22
C GLU A 334 13.26 11.84 -1.84
N SER A 335 13.41 10.60 -1.39
CA SER A 335 14.41 9.66 -1.92
C SER A 335 13.96 8.86 -3.15
N LEU A 336 12.68 8.99 -3.56
CA LEU A 336 12.12 8.34 -4.75
C LEU A 336 13.02 8.56 -5.97
N LYS A 337 13.42 7.47 -6.61
CA LYS A 337 14.29 7.51 -7.80
C LYS A 337 13.48 7.68 -9.07
N LYS A 338 13.66 8.83 -9.72
CA LYS A 338 12.99 9.15 -10.98
C LYS A 338 13.50 8.24 -12.10
N LYS A 339 12.58 7.54 -12.77
CA LYS A 339 12.83 6.66 -13.91
C LYS A 339 12.57 7.35 -15.24
N GLY A 340 11.58 8.25 -15.28
CA GLY A 340 11.15 8.87 -16.53
C GLY A 340 10.12 9.97 -16.33
N LYS A 341 9.44 10.30 -17.42
CA LYS A 341 8.34 11.27 -17.44
C LYS A 341 7.34 10.85 -18.50
N MET A 342 6.05 10.99 -18.18
CA MET A 342 4.97 10.80 -19.14
C MET A 342 5.15 11.77 -20.33
N SER A 343 5.11 11.24 -21.54
CA SER A 343 5.26 12.05 -22.76
C SER A 343 3.95 12.79 -23.07
N LEU A 344 3.95 14.10 -22.86
CA LEU A 344 2.86 15.02 -23.18
C LEU A 344 3.26 15.95 -24.33
N LYS A 345 2.41 16.06 -25.35
CA LYS A 345 2.65 16.87 -26.55
C LYS A 345 1.91 18.22 -26.52
N TYR A 346 0.72 18.26 -25.94
CA TYR A 346 -0.19 19.40 -25.97
C TYR A 346 -0.74 19.80 -24.60
N ALA A 347 -0.97 18.86 -23.68
CA ALA A 347 -1.43 19.16 -22.33
C ALA A 347 -0.40 20.00 -21.57
N LYS A 348 -0.87 21.04 -20.90
CA LYS A 348 -0.06 21.96 -20.10
C LYS A 348 -0.53 22.06 -18.66
N GLN A 349 -1.77 21.66 -18.39
CA GLN A 349 -2.38 21.75 -17.08
C GLN A 349 -2.06 20.57 -16.17
N PHE A 350 -1.30 19.58 -16.67
CA PHE A 350 -0.70 18.58 -15.81
C PHE A 350 0.69 18.13 -16.30
N SER A 351 1.43 17.50 -15.40
CA SER A 351 2.64 16.74 -15.70
C SER A 351 2.72 15.51 -14.82
N ALA A 352 3.34 14.45 -15.31
CA ALA A 352 3.49 13.20 -14.55
C ALA A 352 4.93 12.67 -14.71
N ASP A 353 5.67 12.64 -13.61
CA ASP A 353 7.01 12.08 -13.54
C ASP A 353 6.93 10.63 -13.02
N GLU A 354 7.60 9.71 -13.72
CA GLU A 354 7.62 8.27 -13.38
C GLU A 354 8.81 7.99 -12.46
N TYR A 355 8.56 7.21 -11.42
CA TYR A 355 9.54 6.74 -10.44
C TYR A 355 9.61 5.21 -10.44
N GLU A 356 10.55 4.64 -9.68
CA GLU A 356 10.61 3.19 -9.42
C GLU A 356 9.28 2.66 -8.83
N ASP A 357 9.07 1.35 -8.90
CA ASP A 357 7.89 0.64 -8.36
C ASP A 357 6.52 1.08 -8.91
N GLY A 358 6.51 1.70 -10.10
CA GLY A 358 5.30 2.15 -10.79
C GLY A 358 4.67 3.40 -10.17
N ILE A 359 5.41 4.13 -9.33
CA ILE A 359 4.96 5.36 -8.68
C ILE A 359 5.02 6.52 -9.67
N TYR A 360 4.03 7.42 -9.63
CA TYR A 360 4.06 8.69 -10.35
C TYR A 360 3.84 9.87 -9.42
N LYS A 361 4.67 10.91 -9.53
CA LYS A 361 4.34 12.23 -9.00
C LYS A 361 3.65 13.01 -10.11
N VAL A 362 2.40 13.39 -9.87
CA VAL A 362 1.59 14.16 -10.82
C VAL A 362 1.34 15.54 -10.25
N LYS A 363 1.55 16.57 -11.06
CA LYS A 363 1.11 17.92 -10.75
C LYS A 363 -0.01 18.29 -11.71
N ALA A 364 -1.16 18.73 -11.22
CA ALA A 364 -2.25 19.25 -12.04
C ALA A 364 -2.73 20.60 -11.49
N GLY A 365 -2.66 21.65 -12.29
CA GLY A 365 -2.74 23.02 -11.77
C GLY A 365 -1.72 23.25 -10.66
N ASP A 366 -2.20 23.71 -9.50
CA ASP A 366 -1.40 23.91 -8.29
C ASP A 366 -1.39 22.71 -7.34
N GLU A 367 -2.12 21.63 -7.66
CA GLU A 367 -2.23 20.45 -6.81
C GLU A 367 -1.21 19.37 -7.18
N GLU A 368 -0.73 18.66 -6.16
CA GLU A 368 0.22 17.56 -6.29
C GLU A 368 -0.42 16.25 -5.84
N TYR A 369 -0.16 15.20 -6.62
CA TYR A 369 -0.69 13.86 -6.40
C TYR A 369 0.45 12.86 -6.45
N LEU A 370 0.39 11.88 -5.54
CA LEU A 370 1.24 10.70 -5.57
C LEU A 370 0.42 9.49 -5.96
N ILE A 371 0.57 9.05 -7.21
CA ILE A 371 -0.08 7.84 -7.71
C ILE A 371 0.78 6.64 -7.34
N VAL A 372 0.21 5.72 -6.54
CA VAL A 372 0.91 4.55 -6.03
C VAL A 372 0.09 3.29 -6.35
N PRO A 373 0.66 2.27 -7.02
CA PRO A 373 -0.03 1.00 -7.24
C PRO A 373 -0.50 0.36 -5.93
N LYS A 374 -1.67 -0.31 -5.94
CA LYS A 374 -2.27 -0.97 -4.77
C LYS A 374 -1.36 -2.00 -4.10
N GLU A 375 -0.45 -2.62 -4.84
CA GLU A 375 0.52 -3.60 -4.35
C GLU A 375 1.85 -2.96 -3.87
N THR A 376 2.07 -1.68 -4.17
CA THR A 376 3.27 -0.92 -3.77
C THR A 376 3.01 -0.19 -2.45
N ALA A 377 3.96 -0.23 -1.51
CA ALA A 377 3.86 0.52 -0.26
C ALA A 377 3.84 2.04 -0.53
N VAL A 378 3.03 2.79 0.21
CA VAL A 378 3.07 4.26 0.15
C VAL A 378 4.38 4.73 0.80
N PRO A 379 5.19 5.57 0.13
CA PRO A 379 6.41 6.13 0.72
C PRO A 379 6.11 6.86 2.04
N SER A 380 7.00 6.75 3.02
CA SER A 380 6.90 7.54 4.26
C SER A 380 7.12 9.04 4.00
N ASN A 381 6.53 9.88 4.86
CA ASN A 381 6.63 11.35 4.82
C ASN A 381 6.18 11.99 3.50
N VAL A 382 5.12 11.47 2.88
CA VAL A 382 4.39 12.25 1.88
C VAL A 382 3.89 13.56 2.54
N PRO A 383 4.12 14.74 1.94
CA PRO A 383 3.63 16.02 2.47
C PRO A 383 2.10 16.04 2.66
N GLU A 384 1.58 16.81 3.64
CA GLU A 384 0.12 16.90 3.92
C GLU A 384 -0.66 17.37 2.69
N GLU A 385 -0.04 18.22 1.87
CA GLU A 385 -0.59 18.82 0.67
C GLU A 385 -0.62 17.89 -0.55
N VAL A 386 0.06 16.73 -0.49
CA VAL A 386 0.12 15.78 -1.61
C VAL A 386 -0.94 14.70 -1.42
N THR A 387 -1.90 14.66 -2.34
CA THR A 387 -2.98 13.65 -2.31
C THR A 387 -2.48 12.31 -2.86
N VAL A 388 -2.52 11.26 -2.04
CA VAL A 388 -2.13 9.90 -2.46
C VAL A 388 -3.30 9.20 -3.15
N ILE A 389 -3.09 8.72 -4.38
CA ILE A 389 -4.11 7.99 -5.16
C ILE A 389 -3.63 6.55 -5.38
N ARG A 390 -4.48 5.56 -5.07
CA ARG A 390 -4.17 4.13 -5.24
C ARG A 390 -4.69 3.61 -6.58
N THR A 391 -3.84 2.95 -7.36
CA THR A 391 -4.22 2.43 -8.70
C THR A 391 -4.19 0.89 -8.78
N PRO A 392 -5.00 0.28 -9.67
CA PRO A 392 -6.04 0.92 -10.50
C PRO A 392 -7.23 1.41 -9.66
N VAL A 393 -7.83 2.52 -10.08
CA VAL A 393 -9.10 3.04 -9.58
C VAL A 393 -10.21 2.09 -10.01
N GLU A 394 -10.98 1.59 -9.06
CA GLU A 394 -11.99 0.57 -9.30
C GLU A 394 -13.42 1.08 -9.09
N ASN A 395 -13.60 2.20 -8.39
CA ASN A 395 -14.92 2.69 -8.01
C ASN A 395 -14.93 4.22 -7.80
N ALA A 396 -14.90 4.96 -8.90
CA ALA A 396 -14.84 6.41 -8.89
C ALA A 396 -16.21 7.07 -8.58
N TYR A 397 -16.15 8.19 -7.88
CA TYR A 397 -17.18 9.22 -7.88
C TYR A 397 -16.86 10.27 -8.96
N MET A 398 -17.73 10.36 -9.97
CA MET A 398 -17.57 11.28 -11.08
C MET A 398 -18.48 12.51 -10.89
N ALA A 399 -17.95 13.54 -10.22
CA ALA A 399 -18.60 14.84 -10.10
C ALA A 399 -18.43 15.67 -11.38
N SER A 400 -17.27 15.56 -12.02
CA SER A 400 -16.97 16.19 -13.31
C SER A 400 -17.65 15.44 -14.46
N THR A 401 -18.72 16.03 -15.02
CA THR A 401 -19.42 15.43 -16.17
C THR A 401 -18.56 15.37 -17.43
N SER A 402 -17.63 16.31 -17.61
CA SER A 402 -16.69 16.34 -18.74
C SER A 402 -15.63 15.24 -18.68
N SER A 403 -15.26 14.79 -17.48
CA SER A 403 -14.25 13.75 -17.26
C SER A 403 -14.83 12.33 -17.40
N MET A 404 -16.15 12.17 -17.25
CA MET A 404 -16.86 10.91 -17.52
C MET A 404 -16.60 10.41 -18.94
N ASP A 405 -16.42 11.33 -19.89
CA ASP A 405 -16.17 11.01 -21.29
C ASP A 405 -14.90 10.17 -21.48
N PHE A 406 -13.83 10.45 -20.74
CA PHE A 406 -12.61 9.64 -20.82
C PHE A 406 -12.84 8.20 -20.32
N PHE A 407 -13.67 8.00 -19.30
CA PHE A 407 -14.04 6.66 -18.83
C PHE A 407 -14.89 5.92 -19.86
N LYS A 408 -15.77 6.63 -20.58
CA LYS A 408 -16.56 6.09 -21.69
C LYS A 408 -15.67 5.65 -22.85
N GLU A 409 -14.78 6.52 -23.32
CA GLU A 409 -13.88 6.24 -24.45
C GLU A 409 -12.87 5.11 -24.14
N LEU A 410 -12.45 4.99 -22.88
CA LEU A 410 -11.61 3.86 -22.43
C LEU A 410 -12.41 2.57 -22.19
N GLY A 411 -13.73 2.60 -22.29
CA GLY A 411 -14.60 1.43 -22.10
C GLY A 411 -14.66 0.93 -20.65
N ILE A 412 -14.49 1.83 -19.67
CA ILE A 412 -14.35 1.53 -18.24
C ILE A 412 -15.44 2.20 -17.37
N LEU A 413 -16.64 2.42 -17.93
CA LEU A 413 -17.78 2.94 -17.15
C LEU A 413 -18.20 2.01 -16.00
N ASP A 414 -17.79 0.74 -16.02
CA ASP A 414 -17.97 -0.19 -14.88
C ASP A 414 -17.11 0.17 -13.66
N LYS A 415 -16.11 1.06 -13.83
CA LYS A 415 -15.27 1.60 -12.74
C LYS A 415 -15.85 2.86 -12.11
N VAL A 416 -17.04 3.28 -12.51
CA VAL A 416 -17.72 4.46 -11.95
C VAL A 416 -18.91 3.99 -11.11
N GLY A 417 -18.81 4.12 -9.80
CA GLY A 417 -19.89 3.77 -8.89
C GLY A 417 -20.87 4.90 -8.65
N PHE A 418 -20.41 6.14 -8.75
CA PHE A 418 -21.17 7.32 -8.32
C PHE A 418 -21.08 8.46 -9.33
N ALA A 419 -22.16 9.24 -9.46
CA ALA A 419 -22.24 10.40 -10.32
C ALA A 419 -22.71 11.65 -9.57
N GLY A 420 -22.14 12.80 -9.95
CA GLY A 420 -22.54 14.12 -9.46
C GLY A 420 -23.75 14.75 -10.17
N ALA A 421 -24.27 14.07 -11.19
CA ALA A 421 -25.38 14.56 -12.01
C ALA A 421 -26.48 13.50 -12.18
N GLU A 422 -27.73 13.96 -12.18
CA GLU A 422 -28.92 13.13 -12.39
C GLU A 422 -28.97 12.56 -13.81
N ALA A 423 -29.71 11.47 -14.01
CA ALA A 423 -29.79 10.75 -15.29
C ALA A 423 -30.21 11.64 -16.48
N ASP A 424 -31.09 12.61 -16.25
CA ASP A 424 -31.59 13.53 -17.29
C ASP A 424 -30.59 14.65 -17.66
N LYS A 425 -29.50 14.79 -16.90
CA LYS A 425 -28.43 15.75 -17.18
C LYS A 425 -27.31 15.17 -18.03
N TRP A 426 -27.27 13.85 -18.20
CA TRP A 426 -26.29 13.20 -19.07
C TRP A 426 -26.77 13.22 -20.52
N THR A 427 -25.91 13.73 -21.39
CA THR A 427 -26.18 13.82 -22.83
C THR A 427 -25.86 12.51 -23.54
N ASP A 428 -24.91 11.75 -23.00
CA ASP A 428 -24.65 10.38 -23.43
C ASP A 428 -25.74 9.41 -22.93
N SER A 429 -26.33 8.68 -23.87
CA SER A 429 -27.45 7.79 -23.58
C SER A 429 -27.07 6.54 -22.77
N GLN A 430 -25.82 6.08 -22.87
CA GLN A 430 -25.31 4.94 -22.10
C GLN A 430 -25.12 5.36 -20.64
N VAL A 431 -24.46 6.48 -20.38
CA VAL A 431 -24.27 7.02 -19.02
C VAL A 431 -25.63 7.35 -18.39
N SER A 432 -26.51 8.06 -19.10
CA SER A 432 -27.87 8.36 -18.63
C SER A 432 -28.63 7.09 -18.23
N SER A 433 -28.55 6.03 -19.05
CA SER A 433 -29.19 4.74 -18.76
C SER A 433 -28.58 4.03 -17.56
N MET A 434 -27.26 4.08 -17.38
CA MET A 434 -26.58 3.49 -16.23
C MET A 434 -26.94 4.19 -14.92
N VAL A 435 -27.05 5.52 -14.93
CA VAL A 435 -27.51 6.31 -13.78
C VAL A 435 -28.97 6.02 -13.46
N LYS A 436 -29.84 6.01 -14.49
CA LYS A 436 -31.27 5.70 -14.33
C LYS A 436 -31.51 4.29 -13.79
N ALA A 437 -30.66 3.33 -14.16
CA ALA A 437 -30.73 1.96 -13.69
C ALA A 437 -30.12 1.76 -12.28
N GLY A 438 -29.49 2.79 -11.70
CA GLY A 438 -28.79 2.70 -10.41
C GLY A 438 -27.48 1.91 -10.46
N LYS A 439 -26.94 1.62 -11.67
CA LYS A 439 -25.60 1.03 -11.82
C LYS A 439 -24.51 2.04 -11.47
N ILE A 440 -24.74 3.29 -11.85
CA ILE A 440 -24.01 4.46 -11.35
C ILE A 440 -24.98 5.19 -10.43
N LYS A 441 -24.69 5.28 -9.14
CA LYS A 441 -25.58 5.92 -8.18
C LYS A 441 -25.41 7.44 -8.22
N TYR A 442 -26.48 8.18 -8.45
CA TYR A 442 -26.47 9.62 -8.21
C TYR A 442 -26.38 9.89 -6.71
N VAL A 443 -25.44 10.72 -6.29
CA VAL A 443 -25.14 11.00 -4.87
C VAL A 443 -25.09 12.49 -4.58
N GLY A 444 -25.91 13.29 -5.25
CA GLY A 444 -25.86 14.75 -5.10
C GLY A 444 -24.77 15.40 -5.95
N LYS A 445 -24.73 16.73 -5.93
CA LYS A 445 -23.85 17.55 -6.76
C LYS A 445 -22.45 17.67 -6.14
N TYR A 446 -21.51 18.19 -6.94
CA TYR A 446 -20.12 18.43 -6.53
C TYR A 446 -19.96 19.27 -5.26
N ASP A 447 -20.91 20.16 -4.94
CA ASP A 447 -20.90 21.06 -3.78
C ASP A 447 -21.70 20.52 -2.58
N ALA A 448 -22.39 19.39 -2.75
CA ALA A 448 -23.21 18.75 -1.73
C ALA A 448 -23.40 17.24 -2.00
N PRO A 449 -22.31 16.44 -2.01
CA PRO A 449 -22.43 15.00 -2.20
C PRO A 449 -22.98 14.30 -0.95
N GLU A 450 -23.62 13.15 -1.14
CA GLU A 450 -24.11 12.27 -0.09
C GLU A 450 -22.95 11.40 0.43
N TYR A 451 -22.16 11.96 1.34
CA TYR A 451 -20.93 11.32 1.87
C TYR A 451 -21.12 9.88 2.36
N GLU A 452 -22.22 9.57 3.06
CA GLU A 452 -22.50 8.22 3.57
C GLU A 452 -22.58 7.17 2.45
N SER A 453 -23.15 7.56 1.29
CA SER A 453 -23.21 6.69 0.12
C SER A 453 -21.84 6.44 -0.48
N LEU A 454 -20.98 7.46 -0.50
CA LEU A 454 -19.60 7.33 -1.00
C LEU A 454 -18.76 6.42 -0.08
N ILE A 455 -18.87 6.58 1.23
CA ILE A 455 -18.15 5.75 2.22
C ILE A 455 -18.64 4.30 2.18
N THR A 456 -19.95 4.09 2.33
CA THR A 456 -20.56 2.75 2.34
C THR A 456 -20.31 2.02 1.02
N GLY A 457 -20.39 2.79 -0.06
CA GLY A 457 -20.15 2.33 -1.41
C GLY A 457 -18.67 2.16 -1.76
N LYS A 458 -17.75 2.52 -0.85
CA LYS A 458 -16.28 2.42 -1.02
C LYS A 458 -15.78 3.14 -2.26
N ALA A 459 -16.13 4.40 -2.44
CA ALA A 459 -15.53 5.24 -3.47
C ALA A 459 -14.01 5.33 -3.24
N ASP A 460 -13.20 5.04 -4.26
CA ASP A 460 -11.72 5.04 -4.13
C ASP A 460 -11.04 6.23 -4.85
N LEU A 461 -11.81 7.05 -5.56
CA LEU A 461 -11.39 8.34 -6.12
C LEU A 461 -12.61 9.25 -6.33
N ALA A 462 -12.50 10.53 -6.01
CA ALA A 462 -13.42 11.57 -6.46
C ALA A 462 -12.77 12.38 -7.59
N VAL A 463 -13.44 12.44 -8.75
CA VAL A 463 -13.02 13.23 -9.90
C VAL A 463 -13.88 14.49 -9.97
N GLU A 464 -13.28 15.59 -9.56
CA GLU A 464 -13.89 16.92 -9.53
C GLU A 464 -13.44 17.75 -10.74
N ASN A 465 -14.12 18.87 -10.98
CA ASN A 465 -13.63 19.91 -11.89
C ASN A 465 -13.37 21.20 -11.11
N THR A 466 -12.85 22.21 -11.79
CA THR A 466 -12.46 23.49 -11.16
C THR A 466 -13.59 24.24 -10.43
N MET A 467 -14.86 23.85 -10.58
CA MET A 467 -15.95 24.41 -9.79
C MET A 467 -15.82 24.10 -8.29
N ILE A 468 -15.13 23.00 -7.94
CA ILE A 468 -14.89 22.62 -6.54
C ILE A 468 -14.13 23.71 -5.77
N TYR A 469 -13.36 24.57 -6.43
CA TYR A 469 -12.68 25.70 -5.81
C TYR A 469 -13.64 26.78 -5.25
N HIS A 470 -14.91 26.77 -5.66
CA HIS A 470 -15.96 27.59 -5.04
C HIS A 470 -16.58 26.93 -3.81
N SER A 471 -16.26 25.66 -3.55
CA SER A 471 -16.76 24.83 -2.44
C SER A 471 -15.62 24.04 -1.78
N PRO A 472 -14.54 24.71 -1.31
CA PRO A 472 -13.34 24.03 -0.78
C PRO A 472 -13.67 23.09 0.38
N ASP A 473 -14.62 23.46 1.24
CA ASP A 473 -15.12 22.62 2.35
C ASP A 473 -15.58 21.23 1.88
N THR A 474 -16.10 21.10 0.66
CA THR A 474 -16.54 19.80 0.11
C THR A 474 -15.35 18.93 -0.27
N LYS A 475 -14.32 19.51 -0.89
CA LYS A 475 -13.05 18.81 -1.17
C LYS A 475 -12.38 18.36 0.12
N GLU A 476 -12.22 19.27 1.08
CA GLU A 476 -11.63 18.98 2.40
C GLU A 476 -12.39 17.85 3.10
N LYS A 477 -13.73 17.83 2.99
CA LYS A 477 -14.55 16.79 3.61
C LYS A 477 -14.37 15.42 2.94
N LEU A 478 -14.30 15.36 1.62
CA LEU A 478 -14.00 14.11 0.89
C LEU A 478 -12.65 13.53 1.33
N GLU A 479 -11.62 14.40 1.42
CA GLU A 479 -10.27 14.01 1.85
C GLU A 479 -10.22 13.59 3.32
N GLU A 480 -10.93 14.28 4.23
CA GLU A 480 -11.07 13.87 5.63
C GLU A 480 -11.69 12.46 5.77
N LEU A 481 -12.56 12.09 4.84
CA LEU A 481 -13.19 10.78 4.77
C LEU A 481 -12.32 9.74 4.03
N SER A 482 -11.06 10.06 3.77
CA SER A 482 -10.10 9.20 3.07
C SER A 482 -10.49 8.86 1.62
N ILE A 483 -11.30 9.72 0.98
CA ILE A 483 -11.58 9.64 -0.46
C ILE A 483 -10.67 10.66 -1.14
N PRO A 484 -9.62 10.21 -1.87
CA PRO A 484 -8.74 11.16 -2.55
C PRO A 484 -9.51 11.91 -3.64
N VAL A 485 -9.25 13.20 -3.78
CA VAL A 485 -9.87 14.06 -4.80
C VAL A 485 -8.82 14.40 -5.84
N ILE A 486 -9.14 14.26 -7.13
CA ILE A 486 -8.38 14.83 -8.24
C ILE A 486 -9.22 15.90 -8.92
N VAL A 487 -8.62 17.06 -9.21
CA VAL A 487 -9.30 18.16 -9.91
C VAL A 487 -8.91 18.15 -11.38
N ASP A 488 -9.90 17.94 -12.24
CA ASP A 488 -9.76 18.01 -13.69
C ASP A 488 -9.59 19.46 -14.15
N MET A 489 -8.45 19.73 -14.81
CA MET A 489 -8.07 21.05 -15.31
C MET A 489 -8.24 21.18 -16.84
N THR A 490 -8.97 20.26 -17.49
CA THR A 490 -9.14 20.27 -18.96
C THR A 490 -9.79 21.56 -19.46
N SER A 491 -10.60 22.26 -18.66
CA SER A 491 -11.23 23.54 -19.04
C SER A 491 -10.25 24.72 -19.12
N TYR A 492 -9.03 24.54 -18.59
CA TYR A 492 -7.92 25.50 -18.59
C TYR A 492 -6.86 25.17 -19.65
N GLU A 493 -7.00 24.04 -20.34
CA GLU A 493 -6.16 23.75 -21.50
C GLU A 493 -6.44 24.74 -22.63
N THR A 494 -5.37 25.23 -23.23
CA THR A 494 -5.49 26.20 -24.33
C THR A 494 -5.56 25.53 -25.69
N ASP A 495 -5.15 24.26 -25.82
CA ASP A 495 -5.19 23.51 -27.07
C ASP A 495 -6.25 22.40 -26.97
N PRO A 496 -7.16 22.24 -27.95
CA PRO A 496 -8.16 21.18 -27.90
C PRO A 496 -7.52 19.79 -27.84
N ARG A 497 -6.34 19.58 -28.46
CA ARG A 497 -5.60 18.32 -28.32
C ARG A 497 -5.03 18.14 -26.92
N GLY A 498 -4.71 19.24 -26.23
CA GLY A 498 -4.31 19.23 -24.83
C GLY A 498 -5.42 18.70 -23.94
N ARG A 499 -6.68 19.09 -24.19
CA ARG A 499 -7.86 18.54 -23.50
C ARG A 499 -7.97 17.03 -23.70
N VAL A 500 -7.87 16.55 -24.94
CA VAL A 500 -7.92 15.11 -25.25
C VAL A 500 -6.78 14.35 -24.58
N GLU A 501 -5.58 14.93 -24.48
CA GLU A 501 -4.40 14.25 -23.92
C GLU A 501 -4.53 13.88 -22.43
N TRP A 502 -5.47 14.49 -21.69
CA TRP A 502 -5.80 14.10 -20.33
C TRP A 502 -6.30 12.66 -20.21
N ILE A 503 -6.80 12.06 -21.30
CA ILE A 503 -7.13 10.63 -21.33
C ILE A 503 -5.96 9.75 -20.89
N LYS A 504 -4.71 10.18 -21.12
CA LYS A 504 -3.51 9.46 -20.66
C LYS A 504 -3.41 9.39 -19.14
N LEU A 505 -3.78 10.46 -18.44
CA LEU A 505 -3.81 10.48 -16.97
C LEU A 505 -4.89 9.53 -16.45
N TYR A 506 -6.10 9.58 -17.02
CA TYR A 506 -7.18 8.66 -16.64
C TYR A 506 -6.85 7.20 -17.00
N GLY A 507 -6.16 6.97 -18.12
CA GLY A 507 -5.60 5.67 -18.48
C GLY A 507 -4.58 5.18 -17.45
N LEU A 508 -3.67 6.05 -16.97
CA LEU A 508 -2.74 5.69 -15.88
C LEU A 508 -3.50 5.33 -14.60
N LEU A 509 -4.49 6.14 -14.19
CA LEU A 509 -5.27 5.93 -12.98
C LEU A 509 -6.05 4.60 -12.98
N THR A 510 -6.44 4.12 -14.17
CA THR A 510 -7.35 2.97 -14.31
C THR A 510 -6.67 1.72 -14.91
N GLY A 511 -5.36 1.78 -15.14
CA GLY A 511 -4.60 0.66 -15.73
C GLY A 511 -4.82 0.46 -17.24
N LYS A 512 -5.20 1.53 -17.94
CA LYS A 512 -5.53 1.61 -19.37
C LYS A 512 -4.65 2.59 -20.15
N TYR A 513 -3.40 2.73 -19.72
CA TYR A 513 -2.49 3.74 -20.28
C TYR A 513 -2.20 3.53 -21.77
N ASP A 514 -1.97 2.29 -22.20
CA ASP A 514 -1.67 1.98 -23.60
C ASP A 514 -2.88 2.24 -24.51
N GLU A 515 -4.09 1.88 -24.07
CA GLU A 515 -5.33 2.20 -24.78
C GLU A 515 -5.55 3.72 -24.86
N ALA A 516 -5.27 4.45 -23.79
CA ALA A 516 -5.36 5.91 -23.76
C ALA A 516 -4.38 6.58 -24.73
N VAL A 517 -3.13 6.11 -24.81
CA VAL A 517 -2.14 6.62 -25.77
C VAL A 517 -2.61 6.40 -27.20
N LYS A 518 -3.13 5.21 -27.50
CA LYS A 518 -3.67 4.89 -28.82
C LYS A 518 -4.83 5.81 -29.20
N PHE A 519 -5.82 5.95 -28.32
CA PHE A 519 -6.97 6.83 -28.55
C PHE A 519 -6.50 8.27 -28.84
N PHE A 520 -5.60 8.80 -28.02
CA PHE A 520 -5.09 10.15 -28.19
C PHE A 520 -4.36 10.38 -29.52
N ASP A 521 -3.51 9.43 -29.95
CA ASP A 521 -2.80 9.53 -31.22
C ASP A 521 -3.76 9.44 -32.43
N GLU A 522 -4.82 8.62 -32.32
CA GLU A 522 -5.92 8.56 -33.30
C GLU A 522 -6.67 9.90 -33.37
N SER A 523 -7.11 10.45 -32.23
CA SER A 523 -7.78 11.76 -32.18
C SER A 523 -6.90 12.89 -32.76
N CYS A 524 -5.58 12.87 -32.49
CA CYS A 524 -4.65 13.84 -33.09
C CYS A 524 -4.59 13.71 -34.61
N THR A 525 -4.67 12.49 -35.13
CA THR A 525 -4.68 12.22 -36.57
C THR A 525 -5.97 12.75 -37.21
N GLU A 526 -7.11 12.54 -36.56
CA GLU A 526 -8.41 13.04 -37.03
C GLU A 526 -8.47 14.57 -37.02
N ILE A 527 -8.01 15.21 -35.94
CA ILE A 527 -7.92 16.68 -35.85
C ILE A 527 -7.03 17.24 -36.97
N ALA A 528 -5.88 16.60 -37.23
CA ALA A 528 -4.97 17.03 -38.30
C ALA A 528 -5.55 16.82 -39.71
N ALA A 529 -6.51 15.90 -39.87
CA ALA A 529 -7.17 15.62 -41.14
C ALA A 529 -8.29 16.63 -41.47
N VAL A 530 -8.75 17.43 -40.50
CA VAL A 530 -9.78 18.45 -40.74
C VAL A 530 -9.26 19.50 -41.72
N LYS A 531 -9.99 19.70 -42.82
CA LYS A 531 -9.65 20.68 -43.86
C LYS A 531 -10.59 21.87 -43.76
N PRO A 532 -10.06 23.08 -43.53
CA PRO A 532 -10.83 24.31 -43.62
C PRO A 532 -11.62 24.40 -44.93
N SER A 533 -12.94 24.50 -44.82
CA SER A 533 -13.83 24.59 -45.98
C SER A 533 -13.82 25.97 -46.66
N SER A 534 -13.34 27.02 -45.98
CA SER A 534 -13.30 28.39 -46.50
C SER A 534 -11.88 28.95 -46.65
N LYS A 535 -11.60 29.57 -47.80
CA LYS A 535 -10.35 30.32 -48.03
C LYS A 535 -10.39 31.75 -47.47
N GLN A 536 -11.57 32.27 -47.12
CA GLN A 536 -11.77 33.69 -46.78
C GLN A 536 -11.63 34.00 -45.28
N LYS A 537 -11.47 32.99 -44.44
CA LYS A 537 -11.41 33.10 -42.97
C LYS A 537 -12.49 33.99 -42.35
N PRO A 538 -13.78 33.60 -42.45
CA PRO A 538 -14.91 34.32 -41.85
C PRO A 538 -14.68 34.64 -40.37
N LYS A 539 -15.10 35.82 -39.94
CA LYS A 539 -15.07 36.23 -38.53
C LYS A 539 -16.16 35.51 -37.74
N VAL A 540 -15.78 34.84 -36.67
CA VAL A 540 -16.69 34.05 -35.82
C VAL A 540 -16.66 34.60 -34.40
N ALA A 541 -17.81 34.97 -33.85
CA ALA A 541 -17.95 35.32 -32.44
C ALA A 541 -18.59 34.17 -31.66
N TYR A 542 -18.00 33.78 -30.54
CA TYR A 542 -18.54 32.78 -29.63
C TYR A 542 -18.82 33.43 -28.28
N PHE A 543 -20.06 33.38 -27.80
CA PHE A 543 -20.47 34.15 -26.64
C PHE A 543 -21.67 33.56 -25.90
N TYR A 544 -21.87 33.94 -24.64
CA TYR A 544 -23.14 33.79 -23.93
C TYR A 544 -23.59 35.15 -23.38
N VAL A 545 -24.86 35.25 -23.00
CA VAL A 545 -25.41 36.42 -22.29
C VAL A 545 -25.91 35.97 -20.93
N SER A 546 -25.37 36.54 -19.86
CA SER A 546 -25.82 36.22 -18.51
C SER A 546 -27.20 36.81 -18.24
N PRO A 547 -27.95 36.32 -17.24
CA PRO A 547 -29.24 36.91 -16.84
C PRO A 547 -29.15 38.39 -16.44
N LYS A 548 -27.94 38.88 -16.11
CA LYS A 548 -27.68 40.30 -15.79
C LYS A 548 -27.32 41.14 -17.02
N GLY A 549 -27.29 40.55 -18.21
CA GLY A 549 -27.00 41.23 -19.48
C GLY A 549 -25.50 41.36 -19.80
N HIS A 550 -24.60 40.79 -18.99
CA HIS A 550 -23.18 40.74 -19.34
C HIS A 550 -22.93 39.70 -20.44
N VAL A 551 -22.00 40.00 -21.34
CA VAL A 551 -21.57 39.06 -22.37
C VAL A 551 -20.32 38.36 -21.89
N GLY A 552 -20.38 37.04 -21.81
CA GLY A 552 -19.18 36.22 -21.66
C GLY A 552 -18.64 35.78 -23.01
N VAL A 553 -17.36 36.01 -23.26
CA VAL A 553 -16.64 35.53 -24.44
C VAL A 553 -15.44 34.70 -24.01
N ARG A 554 -14.85 33.97 -24.94
CA ARG A 554 -13.62 33.21 -24.71
C ARG A 554 -12.40 34.11 -24.90
N LYS A 555 -11.33 33.91 -24.13
CA LYS A 555 -10.08 34.67 -24.32
C LYS A 555 -9.40 34.24 -25.63
N PRO A 556 -8.80 35.16 -26.41
CA PRO A 556 -8.01 34.76 -27.58
C PRO A 556 -6.92 33.75 -27.21
N GLY A 557 -6.88 32.62 -27.89
CA GLY A 557 -5.94 31.54 -27.63
C GLY A 557 -6.42 30.47 -26.66
N ASP A 558 -7.66 30.57 -26.14
CA ASP A 558 -8.33 29.45 -25.48
C ASP A 558 -8.63 28.29 -26.46
N TYR A 559 -9.06 27.14 -25.95
CA TYR A 559 -9.34 25.98 -26.80
C TYR A 559 -10.46 26.24 -27.84
N ILE A 560 -11.54 26.96 -27.51
CA ILE A 560 -12.65 27.23 -28.45
C ILE A 560 -12.19 28.18 -29.56
N SER A 561 -11.47 29.26 -29.22
CA SER A 561 -10.93 30.17 -30.24
C SER A 561 -9.92 29.46 -31.13
N LYS A 562 -9.10 28.54 -30.60
CA LYS A 562 -8.25 27.68 -31.42
C LYS A 562 -9.02 26.70 -32.29
N GLU A 563 -10.10 26.09 -31.80
CA GLU A 563 -10.97 25.22 -32.60
C GLU A 563 -11.55 25.99 -33.80
N ILE A 564 -12.01 27.23 -33.58
CA ILE A 564 -12.48 28.13 -34.64
C ILE A 564 -11.38 28.41 -35.65
N GLU A 565 -10.15 28.67 -35.20
CA GLU A 565 -9.01 28.91 -36.08
C GLU A 565 -8.60 27.66 -36.87
N MET A 566 -8.59 26.49 -36.23
CA MET A 566 -8.33 25.18 -36.85
C MET A 566 -9.38 24.85 -37.91
N ALA A 567 -10.65 25.22 -37.66
CA ALA A 567 -11.75 25.13 -38.62
C ALA A 567 -11.63 26.12 -39.80
N GLY A 568 -10.67 27.05 -39.76
CA GLY A 568 -10.44 28.05 -40.79
C GLY A 568 -11.23 29.34 -40.60
N GLY A 569 -11.86 29.55 -39.46
CA GLY A 569 -12.44 30.83 -39.07
C GLY A 569 -11.38 31.81 -38.54
N LYS A 570 -11.81 33.03 -38.28
CA LYS A 570 -11.08 34.02 -37.48
C LYS A 570 -11.89 34.31 -36.23
N TYR A 571 -11.40 33.92 -35.07
CA TYR A 571 -12.07 34.25 -33.81
C TYR A 571 -12.12 35.77 -33.59
N ILE A 572 -13.28 36.27 -33.15
CA ILE A 572 -13.46 37.62 -32.62
C ILE A 572 -14.29 37.55 -31.32
N PRO A 573 -14.09 38.46 -30.36
CA PRO A 573 -13.19 39.61 -30.40
C PRO A 573 -11.69 39.23 -30.28
N ALA A 574 -10.83 39.86 -31.09
CA ALA A 574 -9.39 39.53 -31.17
C ALA A 574 -8.51 40.37 -30.20
N ASP A 575 -8.90 41.62 -29.95
CA ASP A 575 -8.18 42.56 -29.08
C ASP A 575 -8.94 42.74 -27.77
N VAL A 576 -8.91 41.70 -26.94
CA VAL A 576 -9.40 41.79 -25.58
C VAL A 576 -8.30 41.37 -24.64
N LYS A 577 -7.77 42.37 -23.92
CA LYS A 577 -6.88 42.14 -22.80
C LYS A 577 -7.75 41.88 -21.58
N ALA A 578 -7.36 40.90 -20.78
CA ALA A 578 -7.73 40.89 -19.37
C ALA A 578 -7.39 42.27 -18.80
N THR A 579 -8.30 42.88 -18.05
CA THR A 579 -7.91 44.02 -17.22
C THR A 579 -6.87 43.55 -16.22
N ASP A 580 -6.02 44.43 -15.68
CA ASP A 580 -4.93 44.04 -14.77
C ASP A 580 -5.43 43.25 -13.51
N GLU A 581 -6.73 43.27 -13.20
CA GLU A 581 -7.39 42.47 -12.15
C GLU A 581 -7.78 41.04 -12.59
N ASP A 582 -7.85 40.75 -13.89
CA ASP A 582 -8.17 39.44 -14.49
C ASP A 582 -6.91 38.63 -14.86
N ASP A 583 -5.72 39.25 -14.85
CA ASP A 583 -4.44 38.57 -15.09
C ASP A 583 -4.06 37.62 -13.94
N GLU A 584 -4.63 37.80 -12.74
CA GLU A 584 -4.44 36.89 -11.60
C GLU A 584 -5.32 35.62 -11.68
N LYS A 585 -6.28 35.55 -12.62
CA LYS A 585 -7.15 34.38 -12.79
C LYS A 585 -6.95 33.77 -14.17
N GLU A 586 -6.39 32.56 -14.21
CA GLU A 586 -6.21 31.70 -15.39
C GLU A 586 -7.53 31.27 -16.10
N SER A 587 -8.65 31.97 -15.87
CA SER A 587 -9.93 31.70 -16.51
C SER A 587 -9.81 31.79 -18.04
N SER A 588 -10.39 30.81 -18.74
CA SER A 588 -10.46 30.73 -20.20
C SER A 588 -11.57 31.59 -20.83
N SER A 589 -12.42 32.21 -19.99
CA SER A 589 -13.49 33.14 -20.37
C SER A 589 -13.26 34.52 -19.76
N MET A 590 -13.90 35.54 -20.34
CA MET A 590 -13.96 36.89 -19.79
C MET A 590 -15.34 37.53 -20.01
N GLU A 591 -15.72 38.45 -19.13
CA GLU A 591 -16.99 39.19 -19.25
C GLU A 591 -16.78 40.61 -19.80
N MET A 592 -17.76 41.12 -20.54
CA MET A 592 -17.81 42.50 -21.02
C MET A 592 -19.25 43.00 -21.12
N SER A 593 -19.42 44.32 -21.28
CA SER A 593 -20.72 44.92 -21.58
C SER A 593 -21.22 44.50 -22.97
N MET A 594 -22.53 44.51 -23.17
CA MET A 594 -23.12 44.24 -24.49
C MET A 594 -22.68 45.28 -25.52
N GLU A 595 -22.53 46.53 -25.11
CA GLU A 595 -22.07 47.63 -25.96
C GLU A 595 -20.63 47.41 -26.43
N ASP A 596 -19.72 46.99 -25.55
CA ASP A 596 -18.35 46.67 -25.91
C ASP A 596 -18.28 45.46 -26.83
N PHE A 597 -19.07 44.42 -26.54
CA PHE A 597 -19.19 43.25 -27.40
C PHE A 597 -19.71 43.64 -28.79
N PHE A 598 -20.75 44.47 -28.87
CA PHE A 598 -21.28 44.99 -30.12
C PHE A 598 -20.21 45.73 -30.92
N LEU A 599 -19.47 46.65 -30.30
CA LEU A 599 -18.41 47.39 -30.98
C LEU A 599 -17.32 46.48 -31.56
N LYS A 600 -16.99 45.38 -30.85
CA LYS A 600 -15.93 44.46 -31.25
C LYS A 600 -16.40 43.35 -32.22
N ALA A 601 -17.68 42.99 -32.19
CA ALA A 601 -18.19 41.79 -32.85
C ALA A 601 -19.37 42.01 -33.82
N LYS A 602 -19.94 43.22 -33.93
CA LYS A 602 -21.10 43.48 -34.84
C LYS A 602 -20.85 43.07 -36.30
N ASP A 603 -19.60 43.10 -36.75
CA ASP A 603 -19.19 42.74 -38.11
C ASP A 603 -18.80 41.25 -38.24
N ALA A 604 -19.14 40.40 -37.27
CA ALA A 604 -18.98 38.95 -37.35
C ALA A 604 -19.76 38.40 -38.57
N ASP A 605 -19.13 37.52 -39.32
CA ASP A 605 -19.80 36.77 -40.39
C ASP A 605 -20.67 35.64 -39.81
N ILE A 606 -20.30 35.15 -38.62
CA ILE A 606 -20.96 34.05 -37.91
C ILE A 606 -20.98 34.39 -36.43
N ILE A 607 -22.12 34.16 -35.78
CA ILE A 607 -22.19 34.18 -34.31
C ILE A 607 -22.64 32.82 -33.79
N ILE A 608 -22.02 32.37 -32.71
CA ILE A 608 -22.29 31.11 -32.04
C ILE A 608 -22.61 31.42 -30.57
N TYR A 609 -23.85 31.16 -30.18
CA TYR A 609 -24.30 31.31 -28.80
C TYR A 609 -23.98 30.06 -28.00
N ASN A 610 -23.26 30.20 -26.88
CA ASN A 610 -22.99 29.10 -25.97
C ASN A 610 -24.21 28.82 -25.08
N SER A 611 -24.93 27.75 -25.39
CA SER A 611 -26.13 27.34 -24.66
C SER A 611 -25.85 26.48 -23.43
N THR A 612 -24.61 26.03 -23.21
CA THR A 612 -24.29 25.11 -22.09
C THR A 612 -24.47 25.73 -20.70
N LEU A 613 -24.56 27.07 -20.62
CA LEU A 613 -24.71 27.81 -19.36
C LEU A 613 -26.15 28.24 -19.08
N TYR A 614 -26.88 28.71 -20.12
CA TYR A 614 -28.20 29.34 -19.96
C TYR A 614 -29.28 28.76 -20.87
N GLY A 615 -29.03 27.57 -21.42
CA GLY A 615 -29.97 26.85 -22.27
C GLY A 615 -30.02 27.39 -23.70
N MET A 616 -30.59 26.57 -24.59
CA MET A 616 -30.64 26.88 -26.01
C MET A 616 -31.83 27.78 -26.37
N PRO A 617 -31.62 28.89 -27.09
CA PRO A 617 -32.71 29.70 -27.62
C PRO A 617 -33.47 28.92 -28.71
N ALA A 618 -34.80 29.04 -28.74
CA ALA A 618 -35.62 28.33 -29.72
C ALA A 618 -35.54 28.92 -31.14
N SER A 619 -35.17 30.20 -31.26
CA SER A 619 -35.04 30.92 -32.54
C SER A 619 -34.08 32.10 -32.43
N VAL A 620 -33.75 32.71 -33.57
CA VAL A 620 -33.01 34.00 -33.59
C VAL A 620 -33.81 35.10 -32.89
N ALA A 621 -35.15 35.07 -33.01
CA ALA A 621 -36.02 36.04 -32.33
C ALA A 621 -35.92 35.91 -30.80
N ASP A 622 -35.86 34.69 -30.28
CA ASP A 622 -35.70 34.45 -28.85
C ASP A 622 -34.33 34.91 -28.34
N LEU A 623 -33.26 34.65 -29.11
CA LEU A 623 -31.91 35.10 -28.77
C LEU A 623 -31.80 36.64 -28.71
N THR A 624 -32.52 37.34 -29.58
CA THR A 624 -32.43 38.80 -29.72
C THR A 624 -33.46 39.58 -28.90
N LYS A 625 -34.44 38.89 -28.31
CA LYS A 625 -35.59 39.49 -27.62
C LYS A 625 -35.20 40.46 -26.51
N ASP A 626 -34.31 40.04 -25.63
CA ASP A 626 -33.89 40.80 -24.45
C ASP A 626 -32.57 41.55 -24.67
N THR A 627 -32.04 41.49 -25.89
CA THR A 627 -30.78 42.15 -26.29
C THR A 627 -30.89 42.63 -27.73
N SER A 628 -31.56 43.76 -27.91
CA SER A 628 -31.86 44.33 -29.24
C SER A 628 -30.60 44.61 -30.07
N LEU A 629 -29.45 44.93 -29.45
CA LEU A 629 -28.18 45.15 -30.15
C LEU A 629 -27.73 43.93 -30.97
N LEU A 630 -28.08 42.70 -30.57
CA LEU A 630 -27.74 41.50 -31.34
C LEU A 630 -28.42 41.49 -32.72
N SER A 631 -29.63 42.06 -32.84
CA SER A 631 -30.34 42.14 -34.14
C SER A 631 -29.59 42.96 -35.19
N GLU A 632 -28.69 43.85 -34.75
CA GLU A 632 -27.91 44.70 -35.63
C GLU A 632 -26.65 44.03 -36.18
N PHE A 633 -26.27 42.84 -35.67
CA PHE A 633 -25.09 42.10 -36.14
C PHE A 633 -25.26 41.65 -37.59
N LYS A 634 -24.16 41.70 -38.35
CA LYS A 634 -24.10 41.18 -39.73
C LYS A 634 -24.56 39.73 -39.79
N ALA A 635 -24.05 38.86 -38.92
CA ALA A 635 -24.42 37.44 -38.89
C ALA A 635 -25.94 37.22 -38.67
N VAL A 636 -26.62 38.05 -37.88
CA VAL A 636 -28.07 37.96 -37.66
C VAL A 636 -28.82 38.37 -38.93
N LYS A 637 -28.42 39.48 -39.55
CA LYS A 637 -28.98 39.95 -40.83
C LYS A 637 -28.77 38.94 -41.97
N ASP A 638 -27.65 38.23 -41.96
CA ASP A 638 -27.27 37.23 -42.95
C ASP A 638 -27.80 35.81 -42.61
N GLY A 639 -28.46 35.62 -41.46
CA GLY A 639 -28.99 34.31 -41.03
C GLY A 639 -27.93 33.26 -40.69
N ARG A 640 -26.74 33.69 -40.27
CA ARG A 640 -25.60 32.83 -39.88
C ARG A 640 -25.44 32.80 -38.35
N VAL A 641 -26.52 32.41 -37.68
CA VAL A 641 -26.61 32.33 -36.22
C VAL A 641 -26.68 30.87 -35.81
N TYR A 642 -25.81 30.46 -34.90
CA TYR A 642 -25.75 29.10 -34.38
C TYR A 642 -25.78 29.11 -32.84
N ALA A 643 -26.11 27.97 -32.26
CA ALA A 643 -26.04 27.72 -30.83
C ALA A 643 -25.33 26.37 -30.57
N THR A 644 -24.60 26.26 -29.47
CA THR A 644 -24.02 24.99 -29.03
C THR A 644 -25.10 24.09 -28.44
N LYS A 645 -24.90 22.78 -28.47
CA LYS A 645 -25.74 21.81 -27.75
C LYS A 645 -25.09 21.41 -26.42
N ASP A 646 -25.89 20.84 -25.53
CA ASP A 646 -25.47 20.49 -24.15
C ASP A 646 -24.30 19.50 -24.11
N ASN A 647 -24.20 18.61 -25.11
CA ASN A 647 -23.15 17.60 -25.18
C ASN A 647 -21.75 18.18 -25.42
N MET A 648 -21.65 19.41 -25.94
CA MET A 648 -20.36 20.09 -26.16
C MET A 648 -19.54 20.22 -24.86
N PHE A 649 -20.20 20.32 -23.70
CA PHE A 649 -19.49 20.40 -22.42
C PHE A 649 -19.06 19.02 -21.90
N GLN A 650 -19.84 17.96 -22.18
CA GLN A 650 -19.60 16.62 -21.63
C GLN A 650 -18.62 15.82 -22.50
N ASP A 651 -18.65 15.98 -23.83
CA ASP A 651 -17.84 15.21 -24.77
C ASP A 651 -16.44 15.83 -24.97
N THR A 652 -15.62 15.83 -23.91
CA THR A 652 -14.27 16.44 -23.93
C THR A 652 -13.34 15.87 -25.01
N SER A 653 -13.50 14.59 -25.34
CA SER A 653 -12.69 13.89 -26.35
C SER A 653 -13.07 14.21 -27.80
N ALA A 654 -14.25 14.80 -28.03
CA ALA A 654 -14.84 14.99 -29.36
C ALA A 654 -14.27 16.19 -30.16
N ALA A 655 -13.08 16.68 -29.81
CA ALA A 655 -12.45 17.83 -30.45
C ALA A 655 -12.39 17.72 -31.99
N ALA A 656 -12.11 16.53 -32.54
CA ALA A 656 -12.08 16.31 -33.99
C ALA A 656 -13.43 16.60 -34.66
N GLU A 657 -14.52 16.09 -34.09
CA GLU A 657 -15.87 16.28 -34.61
C GLU A 657 -16.30 17.74 -34.46
N VAL A 658 -16.07 18.35 -33.28
CA VAL A 658 -16.36 19.78 -33.04
C VAL A 658 -15.65 20.68 -34.05
N ILE A 659 -14.35 20.48 -34.30
CA ILE A 659 -13.58 21.27 -35.28
C ILE A 659 -14.11 21.02 -36.70
N THR A 660 -14.53 19.80 -37.02
CA THR A 660 -15.13 19.46 -38.31
C THR A 660 -16.46 20.19 -38.52
N GLU A 661 -17.35 20.21 -37.52
CA GLU A 661 -18.62 20.92 -37.61
C GLU A 661 -18.42 22.44 -37.69
N LEU A 662 -17.44 22.98 -36.96
CA LEU A 662 -17.03 24.37 -37.09
C LEU A 662 -16.51 24.67 -38.50
N ALA A 663 -15.74 23.77 -39.11
CA ALA A 663 -15.24 23.94 -40.48
C ALA A 663 -16.41 23.96 -41.49
N ASP A 664 -17.45 23.17 -41.25
CA ASP A 664 -18.68 23.17 -42.04
C ASP A 664 -19.47 24.48 -41.87
N ILE A 665 -19.63 24.96 -40.63
CA ILE A 665 -20.26 26.25 -40.31
C ILE A 665 -19.52 27.41 -41.00
N VAL A 666 -18.19 27.40 -40.90
CA VAL A 666 -17.29 28.38 -41.54
C VAL A 666 -17.43 28.31 -43.06
N GLY A 667 -17.48 27.11 -43.62
CA GLY A 667 -17.71 26.83 -45.04
C GLY A 667 -19.11 27.19 -45.54
N GLY A 668 -20.07 27.42 -44.65
CA GLY A 668 -21.46 27.71 -45.00
C GLY A 668 -22.27 26.48 -45.40
N GLN A 669 -21.82 25.29 -44.98
CA GLN A 669 -22.61 24.07 -45.16
C GLN A 669 -23.81 24.07 -44.20
N ASP A 670 -24.97 23.62 -44.69
CA ASP A 670 -26.19 23.51 -43.91
C ASP A 670 -26.57 22.03 -43.81
N ARG A 671 -26.16 21.39 -42.71
CA ARG A 671 -26.43 19.99 -42.41
C ARG A 671 -26.86 19.83 -40.95
N SER A 672 -27.43 18.68 -40.63
CA SER A 672 -27.59 18.29 -39.24
C SER A 672 -26.21 18.11 -38.60
N MET A 673 -26.05 18.68 -37.41
CA MET A 673 -24.80 18.74 -36.67
C MET A 673 -25.01 18.12 -35.29
N THR A 674 -23.97 17.51 -34.72
CA THR A 674 -23.98 16.87 -33.41
C THR A 674 -23.91 17.92 -32.31
N TYR A 675 -22.97 18.87 -32.40
CA TYR A 675 -22.59 19.83 -31.35
C TYR A 675 -23.16 21.23 -31.55
N PHE A 676 -23.58 21.55 -32.77
CA PHE A 676 -24.14 22.87 -33.10
C PHE A 676 -25.54 22.76 -33.68
N GLN A 677 -26.31 23.83 -33.54
CA GLN A 677 -27.61 24.00 -34.16
C GLN A 677 -27.70 25.38 -34.79
N LYS A 678 -28.07 25.45 -36.07
CA LYS A 678 -28.40 26.71 -36.73
C LYS A 678 -29.75 27.22 -36.20
N LEU A 679 -29.77 28.44 -35.70
CA LEU A 679 -31.00 29.11 -35.28
C LEU A 679 -31.72 29.66 -36.51
N LYS A 680 -33.04 29.47 -36.55
CA LYS A 680 -33.91 29.96 -37.62
C LYS A 680 -34.59 31.26 -37.23
#